data_AF-A0A0G0LZV1-F1
#
_entry.id   AF-A0A0G0LZV1-F1
#
_cell.length_a   1.000
_cell.length_b   1.000
_cell.length_c   1.000
_cell.angle_alpha   90.00
_cell.angle_beta   90.00
_cell.angle_gamma   90.00
#
_symmetry.space_group_name_H-M   'P 1'
#
loop_
_entity.id
_entity.type
_entity.pdbx_description
1 polymer ?
#
loop_
_entity_poly.entity_id
_entity_poly.type
_entity_poly.pdbx_seq_one_letter_code
_entity_poly.pdbx_strand_id
1 'polypeptide(L)'
;MLSRNSPVALVIGAAGFIGSHLSEKFLSKKIQVVGVDDYSTGSKANLEEAVRHRGFHVLNLNLADAQSLLNLELPRLDYAIFLVDQFEGSQQSLRLIDNFISLAMNAAKQEHELRGAPKLLFVSSIDLYSKEVDGGKHLLKDAESYFARKAKEKDLNARVARLSSVFGPRMHFREDDPVVRLIQSTLNDEIHKESTVLDFSTRAVFVDAAAELLVKVLLSGGTADKIYDGCLINPYKVSEIKQILLDPMWYEMKHFEMSELPPWPTPNLTRTVKELAWKPGSDVIHQLKETIHYFKERNIEVPKVVEERNKPFESPWAHKSLSEALKKEEPEAKKGSNFAQELKAARRSKRKLLGTLVGLGLIGFGIFYPVFDLSYGVLTIRQNLRNAASLVESGEFEKATSLVNSAESNLLKLQSIRNSLTILQKLDIYPGQLQNLDELIDVTTEGFTGVKHALAGAGNLFLVTKVISGEKEVDVLPIYQNARVEFDYATESLSRVILKLQDPSLTSNLPSLIKDRVEDLKTRLEYYRDLAERAKVATALLPEITSIDGKRSYLIVLQDNLELRPSGGVISSFARLEFEKGRVSNISVEPASSLDAKVKDELIPPVELKNDLSLSKLTLKDSTFSIDYPSSARSAQFVYSRVAGDKLSGVFALDLDGMEKLLAILGEIELPEYGIRVNSKNLKTRVIEYAQKGESDKFSAAVLKNVLNKLFFLSNNNWAEIVSSLDLSLSQKHLLIYLNDPKLLSFAASANWAGILPRQAGSEEGRVDDFLSFVESNIGQNKANYNLERSFNIESNLSKELVLSHTLKVNMTNQSLSESQPFGSYKARIKMYLPSGARVDSASFKKEDITEFVVPFSDFGRSGLTFVIELAPKEKGDLIVKYSLGNPLKFKDGGVKYYLNVFKQPGTKSDSLVWKFKLPENVKINSGEGQKSGSSLEIVSDLSSDKSFFVNLTSN
;
A
#
# COMPACT_ATOMS: atom_id res chain seq x y z
N MET A 1 -6.69 -61.94 4.27
CA MET A 1 -7.87 -61.93 3.38
C MET A 1 -8.85 -60.92 3.92
N LEU A 2 -9.40 -60.07 3.06
CA LEU A 2 -10.45 -59.11 3.40
C LEU A 2 -11.71 -59.83 3.90
N SER A 3 -12.44 -59.21 4.83
CA SER A 3 -13.67 -59.75 5.40
C SER A 3 -14.86 -59.30 4.56
N ARG A 4 -15.74 -60.22 4.17
CA ARG A 4 -16.99 -59.89 3.45
C ARG A 4 -18.00 -59.09 4.29
N ASN A 5 -17.84 -59.11 5.62
CA ASN A 5 -18.78 -58.49 6.56
C ASN A 5 -18.37 -57.08 7.01
N SER A 6 -17.15 -56.66 6.67
CA SER A 6 -16.63 -55.34 7.05
C SER A 6 -16.62 -54.42 5.83
N PRO A 7 -16.93 -53.12 5.99
CA PRO A 7 -16.84 -52.18 4.89
C PRO A 7 -15.40 -52.03 4.38
N VAL A 8 -15.24 -51.81 3.09
CA VAL A 8 -13.94 -51.69 2.41
C VAL A 8 -13.81 -50.33 1.73
N ALA A 9 -12.68 -49.66 1.97
CA ALA A 9 -12.27 -48.42 1.32
C ALA A 9 -11.09 -48.67 0.38
N LEU A 10 -11.22 -48.28 -0.89
CA LEU A 10 -10.13 -48.21 -1.85
C LEU A 10 -9.51 -46.80 -1.82
N VAL A 11 -8.22 -46.70 -1.50
CA VAL A 11 -7.50 -45.41 -1.41
C VAL A 11 -6.42 -45.38 -2.48
N ILE A 12 -6.65 -44.61 -3.55
CA ILE A 12 -5.59 -44.29 -4.52
C ILE A 12 -4.69 -43.22 -3.91
N GLY A 13 -3.37 -43.40 -4.00
CA GLY A 13 -2.38 -42.53 -3.34
C GLY A 13 -2.20 -42.84 -1.86
N ALA A 14 -2.44 -44.09 -1.44
CA ALA A 14 -2.43 -44.47 -0.03
C ALA A 14 -1.06 -44.29 0.65
N ALA A 15 0.05 -44.40 -0.10
CA ALA A 15 1.39 -44.20 0.43
C ALA A 15 1.79 -42.71 0.47
N GLY A 16 0.94 -41.81 -0.02
CA GLY A 16 1.12 -40.36 0.07
C GLY A 16 0.83 -39.79 1.47
N PHE A 17 1.08 -38.50 1.63
CA PHE A 17 0.90 -37.76 2.88
C PHE A 17 -0.53 -37.90 3.44
N ILE A 18 -1.53 -37.34 2.77
CA ILE A 18 -2.94 -37.40 3.22
C ILE A 18 -3.47 -38.85 3.18
N GLY A 19 -3.09 -39.63 2.16
CA GLY A 19 -3.58 -40.99 1.95
C GLY A 19 -3.24 -41.96 3.08
N SER A 20 -2.04 -41.82 3.67
CA SER A 20 -1.62 -42.67 4.79
C SER A 20 -2.40 -42.39 6.06
N HIS A 21 -2.58 -41.11 6.42
CA HIS A 21 -3.41 -40.66 7.55
C HIS A 21 -4.88 -41.04 7.36
N LEU A 22 -5.41 -40.89 6.14
CA LEU A 22 -6.77 -41.29 5.81
C LEU A 22 -6.96 -42.80 5.97
N SER A 23 -5.99 -43.61 5.53
CA SER A 23 -6.01 -45.06 5.69
C SER A 23 -6.09 -45.45 7.16
N GLU A 24 -5.27 -44.85 8.02
CA GLU A 24 -5.30 -45.08 9.48
C GLU A 24 -6.63 -44.67 10.12
N LYS A 25 -7.21 -43.53 9.70
CA LYS A 25 -8.55 -43.12 10.16
C LYS A 25 -9.66 -44.07 9.74
N PHE A 26 -9.58 -44.69 8.56
CA PHE A 26 -10.54 -45.72 8.17
C PHE A 26 -10.38 -46.98 9.00
N LEU A 27 -9.15 -47.43 9.21
CA LEU A 27 -8.85 -48.62 10.02
C LEU A 27 -9.32 -48.45 11.47
N SER A 28 -9.13 -47.27 12.07
CA SER A 28 -9.63 -46.97 13.43
C SER A 28 -11.15 -46.99 13.54
N LYS A 29 -11.86 -46.75 12.41
CA LYS A 29 -13.32 -46.90 12.29
C LYS A 29 -13.77 -48.31 11.89
N LYS A 30 -12.87 -49.30 11.95
CA LYS A 30 -13.10 -50.70 11.56
C LYS A 30 -13.49 -50.88 10.08
N ILE A 31 -13.09 -49.93 9.22
CA ILE A 31 -13.19 -50.03 7.77
C ILE A 31 -11.88 -50.63 7.26
N GLN A 32 -11.97 -51.67 6.44
CA GLN A 32 -10.80 -52.28 5.80
C GLN A 32 -10.32 -51.37 4.67
N VAL A 33 -9.02 -51.32 4.44
CA VAL A 33 -8.43 -50.41 3.44
C VAL A 33 -7.61 -51.21 2.45
N VAL A 34 -7.90 -50.99 1.17
CA VAL A 34 -7.06 -51.40 0.05
C VAL A 34 -6.40 -50.14 -0.50
N GLY A 35 -5.12 -49.96 -0.19
CA GLY A 35 -4.30 -48.89 -0.72
C GLY A 35 -3.76 -49.24 -2.10
N VAL A 36 -3.80 -48.31 -3.04
CA VAL A 36 -3.15 -48.41 -4.35
C VAL A 36 -2.17 -47.25 -4.46
N ASP A 37 -0.93 -47.57 -4.79
CA ASP A 37 0.13 -46.58 -4.96
C ASP A 37 1.20 -47.13 -5.90
N ASP A 38 1.87 -46.27 -6.65
CA ASP A 38 3.00 -46.62 -7.52
C ASP A 38 4.35 -46.16 -6.95
N TYR A 39 4.33 -45.52 -5.77
CA TYR A 39 5.47 -44.92 -5.08
C TYR A 39 6.20 -43.87 -5.92
N SER A 40 5.52 -43.22 -6.86
CA SER A 40 6.06 -42.10 -7.64
C SER A 40 6.31 -40.87 -6.76
N THR A 41 5.36 -40.56 -5.88
CA THR A 41 5.45 -39.49 -4.88
C THR A 41 5.26 -40.00 -3.45
N GLY A 42 4.56 -41.12 -3.27
CA GLY A 42 4.34 -41.78 -1.98
C GLY A 42 5.55 -42.56 -1.48
N SER A 43 5.55 -42.90 -0.19
CA SER A 43 6.63 -43.66 0.45
C SER A 43 6.09 -44.85 1.22
N LYS A 44 6.78 -46.00 1.13
CA LYS A 44 6.48 -47.18 1.96
C LYS A 44 6.56 -46.87 3.46
N ALA A 45 7.43 -45.92 3.85
CA ALA A 45 7.58 -45.50 5.24
C ALA A 45 6.28 -44.88 5.80
N ASN A 46 5.49 -44.21 4.95
CA ASN A 46 4.22 -43.61 5.36
C ASN A 46 3.17 -44.66 5.74
N LEU A 47 3.35 -45.92 5.31
CA LEU A 47 2.41 -47.01 5.55
C LEU A 47 2.84 -47.93 6.70
N GLU A 48 3.96 -47.65 7.38
CA GLU A 48 4.53 -48.52 8.44
C GLU A 48 3.52 -48.90 9.52
N GLU A 49 2.66 -47.97 9.90
CA GLU A 49 1.63 -48.17 10.91
C GLU A 49 0.40 -48.90 10.34
N ALA A 50 -0.11 -48.44 9.19
CA ALA A 50 -1.24 -49.06 8.51
C ALA A 50 -1.00 -50.56 8.20
N VAL A 51 0.20 -50.93 7.73
CA VAL A 51 0.56 -52.32 7.35
C VAL A 51 0.56 -53.29 8.55
N ARG A 52 0.71 -52.78 9.79
CA ARG A 52 0.58 -53.60 11.00
C ARG A 52 -0.87 -54.02 11.26
N HIS A 53 -1.83 -53.31 10.70
CA HIS A 53 -3.24 -53.61 10.87
C HIS A 53 -3.69 -54.70 9.87
N ARG A 54 -4.30 -55.78 10.38
CA ARG A 54 -4.76 -56.91 9.55
C ARG A 54 -5.80 -56.54 8.47
N GLY A 55 -6.46 -55.40 8.63
CA GLY A 55 -7.44 -54.86 7.69
C GLY A 55 -6.87 -53.95 6.61
N PHE A 56 -5.55 -53.74 6.56
CA PHE A 56 -4.88 -52.94 5.53
C PHE A 56 -4.17 -53.84 4.52
N HIS A 57 -4.35 -53.54 3.24
CA HIS A 57 -3.66 -54.20 2.14
C HIS A 57 -3.19 -53.14 1.15
N VAL A 58 -1.93 -53.18 0.73
CA VAL A 58 -1.38 -52.25 -0.28
C VAL A 58 -1.07 -52.99 -1.57
N LEU A 59 -1.41 -52.37 -2.69
CA LEU A 59 -1.13 -52.84 -4.04
C LEU A 59 -0.18 -51.85 -4.71
N ASN A 60 0.96 -52.36 -5.18
CA ASN A 60 1.89 -51.58 -5.97
C ASN A 60 1.44 -51.60 -7.43
N LEU A 61 0.65 -50.62 -7.85
CA LEU A 61 0.06 -50.56 -9.19
C LEU A 61 0.15 -49.13 -9.74
N ASN A 62 0.59 -49.01 -10.98
CA ASN A 62 0.54 -47.76 -11.72
C ASN A 62 -0.87 -47.54 -12.27
N LEU A 63 -1.50 -46.45 -11.87
CA LEU A 63 -2.87 -46.17 -12.25
C LEU A 63 -3.04 -45.77 -13.72
N ALA A 64 -1.95 -45.41 -14.42
CA ALA A 64 -1.95 -45.16 -15.86
C ALA A 64 -2.01 -46.46 -16.69
N ASP A 65 -1.61 -47.60 -16.11
CA ASP A 65 -1.68 -48.91 -16.77
C ASP A 65 -3.04 -49.58 -16.52
N ALA A 66 -3.95 -49.39 -17.46
CA ALA A 66 -5.32 -49.92 -17.38
C ALA A 66 -5.37 -51.46 -17.29
N GLN A 67 -4.41 -52.21 -17.87
CA GLN A 67 -4.45 -53.67 -17.86
C GLN A 67 -4.25 -54.25 -16.46
N SER A 68 -3.35 -53.64 -15.69
CA SER A 68 -3.05 -54.05 -14.30
C SER A 68 -4.21 -53.77 -13.34
N LEU A 69 -5.10 -52.83 -13.66
CA LEU A 69 -6.25 -52.45 -12.84
C LEU A 69 -7.52 -53.27 -13.13
N LEU A 70 -7.69 -53.74 -14.37
CA LEU A 70 -8.90 -54.47 -14.81
C LEU A 70 -9.07 -55.85 -14.13
N ASN A 71 -8.00 -56.40 -13.54
CA ASN A 71 -8.00 -57.71 -12.91
C ASN A 71 -8.18 -57.67 -11.38
N LEU A 72 -8.38 -56.49 -10.78
CA LEU A 72 -8.55 -56.37 -9.34
C LEU A 72 -10.00 -56.68 -8.94
N GLU A 73 -10.21 -57.85 -8.34
CA GLU A 73 -11.48 -58.23 -7.73
C GLU A 73 -11.41 -58.03 -6.21
N LEU A 74 -12.33 -57.23 -5.68
CA LEU A 74 -12.50 -57.05 -4.24
C LEU A 74 -13.75 -57.78 -3.76
N PRO A 75 -13.72 -58.42 -2.57
CA PRO A 75 -14.88 -59.14 -2.07
C PRO A 75 -16.06 -58.23 -1.68
N ARG A 76 -15.79 -56.93 -1.51
CA ARG A 76 -16.71 -55.84 -1.20
C ARG A 76 -16.02 -54.50 -1.45
N LEU A 77 -16.74 -53.47 -1.89
CA LEU A 77 -16.25 -52.10 -1.99
C LEU A 77 -17.35 -51.10 -1.63
N ASP A 78 -17.13 -50.30 -0.58
CA ASP A 78 -18.10 -49.30 -0.10
C ASP A 78 -17.65 -47.88 -0.41
N TYR A 79 -16.35 -47.62 -0.34
CA TYR A 79 -15.76 -46.29 -0.51
C TYR A 79 -14.60 -46.33 -1.47
N ALA A 80 -14.50 -45.37 -2.38
CA ALA A 80 -13.36 -45.24 -3.28
C ALA A 80 -12.90 -43.77 -3.32
N ILE A 81 -11.62 -43.57 -3.05
CA ILE A 81 -11.02 -42.25 -2.85
C ILE A 81 -9.89 -42.06 -3.85
N PHE A 82 -9.92 -40.93 -4.54
CA PHE A 82 -8.89 -40.51 -5.47
C PHE A 82 -8.08 -39.36 -4.86
N LEU A 83 -6.87 -39.67 -4.37
CA LEU A 83 -5.86 -38.72 -3.91
C LEU A 83 -4.67 -38.79 -4.87
N VAL A 84 -4.52 -37.79 -5.74
CA VAL A 84 -3.34 -37.65 -6.60
C VAL A 84 -2.85 -36.22 -6.50
N ASP A 85 -1.58 -36.09 -6.14
CA ASP A 85 -0.95 -34.82 -5.79
C ASP A 85 -0.48 -34.04 -7.04
N GLN A 86 -0.19 -34.74 -8.14
CA GLN A 86 0.26 -34.12 -9.39
C GLN A 86 -0.40 -34.71 -10.63
N PHE A 87 -0.85 -33.80 -11.51
CA PHE A 87 -1.40 -34.10 -12.81
C PHE A 87 -0.40 -33.68 -13.89
N GLU A 88 0.17 -34.64 -14.60
CA GLU A 88 1.07 -34.39 -15.72
C GLU A 88 0.29 -34.39 -17.05
N GLY A 89 -0.10 -33.21 -17.52
CA GLY A 89 -0.82 -33.06 -18.79
C GLY A 89 -2.30 -33.49 -18.76
N SER A 90 -3.11 -32.82 -19.59
CA SER A 90 -4.58 -32.99 -19.57
C SER A 90 -5.01 -34.41 -19.93
N GLN A 91 -4.47 -34.99 -21.01
CA GLN A 91 -4.88 -36.32 -21.48
C GLN A 91 -4.52 -37.47 -20.54
N GLN A 92 -3.46 -37.36 -19.74
CA GLN A 92 -3.11 -38.37 -18.74
C GLN A 92 -4.01 -38.27 -17.52
N SER A 93 -4.29 -37.05 -17.06
CA SER A 93 -5.19 -36.75 -15.94
C SER A 93 -6.60 -37.34 -16.13
N LEU A 94 -7.16 -37.16 -17.33
CA LEU A 94 -8.48 -37.69 -17.68
C LEU A 94 -8.47 -39.23 -17.73
N ARG A 95 -7.40 -39.83 -18.26
CA ARG A 95 -7.21 -41.30 -18.28
C ARG A 95 -7.13 -41.90 -16.88
N LEU A 96 -6.44 -41.24 -15.94
CA LEU A 96 -6.37 -41.69 -14.55
C LEU A 96 -7.75 -41.69 -13.89
N ILE A 97 -8.58 -40.69 -14.15
CA ILE A 97 -9.97 -40.64 -13.66
C ILE A 97 -10.81 -41.75 -14.27
N ASP A 98 -10.72 -41.97 -15.59
CA ASP A 98 -11.45 -43.06 -16.24
C ASP A 98 -11.03 -44.43 -15.70
N ASN A 99 -9.74 -44.63 -15.46
CA ASN A 99 -9.21 -45.85 -14.85
C ASN A 99 -9.69 -46.01 -13.40
N PHE A 100 -9.69 -44.95 -12.60
CA PHE A 100 -10.24 -44.96 -11.24
C PHE A 100 -11.73 -45.31 -11.20
N ILE A 101 -12.54 -44.67 -12.04
CA ILE A 101 -13.98 -44.96 -12.14
C ILE A 101 -14.20 -46.40 -12.60
N SER A 102 -13.46 -46.85 -13.61
CA SER A 102 -13.57 -48.21 -14.12
C SER A 102 -13.15 -49.25 -13.09
N LEU A 103 -12.09 -48.97 -12.32
CA LEU A 103 -11.65 -49.81 -11.21
C LEU A 103 -12.72 -49.90 -10.12
N ALA A 104 -13.27 -48.77 -9.68
CA ALA A 104 -14.31 -48.75 -8.67
C ALA A 104 -15.58 -49.48 -9.13
N MET A 105 -15.97 -49.32 -10.39
CA MET A 105 -17.11 -50.04 -10.98
C MET A 105 -16.83 -51.53 -11.13
N ASN A 106 -15.63 -51.92 -11.59
CA ASN A 106 -15.25 -53.32 -11.76
C ASN A 106 -15.13 -54.05 -10.42
N ALA A 107 -14.52 -53.42 -9.42
CA ALA A 107 -14.47 -53.94 -8.06
C ALA A 107 -15.87 -54.11 -7.44
N ALA A 108 -16.88 -53.40 -7.96
CA ALA A 108 -18.27 -53.49 -7.53
C ALA A 108 -19.14 -54.44 -8.40
N LYS A 109 -18.60 -55.07 -9.47
CA LYS A 109 -19.36 -55.86 -10.46
C LYS A 109 -20.07 -57.11 -9.92
N GLN A 110 -19.81 -57.55 -8.68
CA GLN A 110 -20.54 -58.67 -8.05
C GLN A 110 -21.57 -58.26 -6.98
N GLU A 111 -21.60 -57.00 -6.50
CA GLU A 111 -22.49 -56.57 -5.39
C GLU A 111 -23.44 -55.41 -5.73
N HIS A 112 -23.33 -54.80 -6.91
CA HIS A 112 -24.08 -53.61 -7.32
C HIS A 112 -25.61 -53.76 -7.22
N GLU A 113 -26.14 -55.00 -7.32
CA GLU A 113 -27.58 -55.28 -7.26
C GLU A 113 -28.14 -55.41 -5.82
N LEU A 114 -27.32 -55.67 -4.81
CA LEU A 114 -27.79 -55.98 -3.44
C LEU A 114 -27.50 -54.88 -2.40
N ARG A 115 -26.46 -54.05 -2.59
CA ARG A 115 -25.93 -53.14 -1.55
C ARG A 115 -25.67 -51.69 -2.00
N GLY A 116 -25.97 -51.37 -3.27
CA GLY A 116 -25.81 -50.04 -3.85
C GLY A 116 -24.40 -49.74 -4.36
N ALA A 117 -24.28 -48.71 -5.19
CA ALA A 117 -23.00 -48.28 -5.79
C ALA A 117 -22.01 -47.77 -4.72
N PRO A 118 -20.69 -47.99 -4.90
CA PRO A 118 -19.68 -47.45 -3.98
C PRO A 118 -19.72 -45.92 -3.96
N LYS A 119 -19.47 -45.34 -2.79
CA LYS A 119 -19.35 -43.89 -2.63
C LYS A 119 -17.97 -43.43 -3.10
N LEU A 120 -17.95 -42.59 -4.13
CA LEU A 120 -16.73 -42.02 -4.70
C LEU A 120 -16.43 -40.65 -4.08
N LEU A 121 -15.14 -40.38 -3.85
CA LEU A 121 -14.62 -39.09 -3.43
C LEU A 121 -13.41 -38.70 -4.28
N PHE A 122 -13.48 -37.52 -4.89
CA PHE A 122 -12.35 -36.87 -5.52
C PHE A 122 -11.84 -35.74 -4.63
N VAL A 123 -10.54 -35.73 -4.34
CA VAL A 123 -9.91 -34.69 -3.53
C VAL A 123 -9.32 -33.64 -4.46
N SER A 124 -9.67 -32.39 -4.19
CA SER A 124 -9.36 -31.20 -4.96
C SER A 124 -8.82 -30.11 -4.03
N SER A 125 -8.62 -28.90 -4.54
CA SER A 125 -8.06 -27.77 -3.79
C SER A 125 -9.01 -26.58 -3.74
N ILE A 126 -9.02 -25.85 -2.62
CA ILE A 126 -9.73 -24.56 -2.52
C ILE A 126 -9.07 -23.48 -3.39
N ASP A 127 -7.82 -23.67 -3.83
CA ASP A 127 -7.13 -22.71 -4.68
C ASP A 127 -7.82 -22.55 -6.04
N LEU A 128 -8.71 -23.47 -6.41
CA LEU A 128 -9.58 -23.31 -7.59
C LEU A 128 -10.52 -22.08 -7.50
N TYR A 129 -10.65 -21.45 -6.33
CA TYR A 129 -11.36 -20.18 -6.16
C TYR A 129 -10.52 -18.95 -6.56
N SER A 130 -9.20 -19.05 -6.74
CA SER A 130 -8.36 -17.92 -7.14
C SER A 130 -8.64 -17.51 -8.60
N LYS A 131 -8.53 -16.20 -8.91
CA LYS A 131 -8.65 -15.69 -10.28
C LYS A 131 -7.42 -16.01 -11.14
N GLU A 132 -6.27 -16.15 -10.51
CA GLU A 132 -5.01 -16.56 -11.14
C GLU A 132 -4.84 -18.07 -10.94
N VAL A 133 -5.20 -18.84 -11.97
CA VAL A 133 -4.95 -20.29 -12.01
C VAL A 133 -3.63 -20.51 -12.75
N ASP A 134 -2.49 -20.21 -12.13
CA ASP A 134 -1.16 -20.54 -12.68
C ASP A 134 -0.59 -21.80 -11.98
N GLY A 135 0.43 -22.44 -12.59
CA GLY A 135 1.16 -23.56 -11.98
C GLY A 135 0.48 -24.94 -12.04
N GLY A 136 -0.17 -25.30 -13.14
CA GLY A 136 -0.76 -26.64 -13.33
C GLY A 136 -2.14 -26.87 -12.69
N LYS A 137 -2.65 -25.92 -11.88
CA LYS A 137 -3.99 -25.98 -11.24
C LYS A 137 -5.16 -25.97 -12.23
N HIS A 138 -4.93 -25.56 -13.49
CA HIS A 138 -5.91 -25.71 -14.57
C HIS A 138 -6.20 -27.18 -14.87
N LEU A 139 -5.19 -28.06 -14.76
CA LEU A 139 -5.35 -29.50 -14.94
C LEU A 139 -6.20 -30.11 -13.83
N LEU A 140 -6.02 -29.66 -12.58
CA LEU A 140 -6.85 -30.08 -11.45
C LEU A 140 -8.31 -29.63 -11.63
N LYS A 141 -8.53 -28.42 -12.15
CA LYS A 141 -9.88 -27.91 -12.47
C LYS A 141 -10.56 -28.74 -13.55
N ASP A 142 -9.82 -29.07 -14.61
CA ASP A 142 -10.30 -29.91 -15.71
C ASP A 142 -10.59 -31.33 -15.22
N ALA A 143 -9.72 -31.88 -14.36
CA ALA A 143 -9.88 -33.17 -13.71
C ALA A 143 -11.12 -33.22 -12.80
N GLU A 144 -11.32 -32.23 -11.92
CA GLU A 144 -12.50 -32.12 -11.06
C GLU A 144 -13.78 -32.06 -11.90
N SER A 145 -13.78 -31.21 -12.94
CA SER A 145 -14.91 -31.04 -13.85
C SER A 145 -15.20 -32.33 -14.63
N TYR A 146 -14.15 -33.02 -15.09
CA TYR A 146 -14.28 -34.28 -15.81
C TYR A 146 -14.81 -35.40 -14.91
N PHE A 147 -14.28 -35.53 -13.69
CA PHE A 147 -14.76 -36.49 -12.70
C PHE A 147 -16.24 -36.26 -12.38
N ALA A 148 -16.63 -35.01 -12.08
CA ALA A 148 -18.02 -34.66 -11.79
C ALA A 148 -18.95 -34.98 -12.97
N ARG A 149 -18.52 -34.66 -14.20
CA ARG A 149 -19.27 -34.99 -15.42
C ARG A 149 -19.40 -36.50 -15.62
N LYS A 150 -18.31 -37.25 -15.51
CA LYS A 150 -18.31 -38.72 -15.69
C LYS A 150 -19.12 -39.44 -14.63
N ALA A 151 -19.04 -39.00 -13.38
CA ALA A 151 -19.86 -39.51 -12.31
C ALA A 151 -21.35 -39.30 -12.61
N LYS A 152 -21.74 -38.10 -13.08
CA LYS A 152 -23.11 -37.80 -13.48
C LYS A 152 -23.57 -38.58 -14.72
N GLU A 153 -22.73 -38.72 -15.74
CA GLU A 153 -23.01 -39.50 -16.96
C GLU A 153 -23.30 -40.97 -16.65
N LYS A 154 -22.63 -41.53 -15.63
CA LYS A 154 -22.73 -42.93 -15.22
C LYS A 154 -23.62 -43.16 -13.98
N ASP A 155 -24.34 -42.13 -13.52
CA ASP A 155 -25.20 -42.17 -12.32
C ASP A 155 -24.47 -42.70 -11.06
N LEU A 156 -23.24 -42.25 -10.86
CA LEU A 156 -22.38 -42.69 -9.76
C LEU A 156 -22.58 -41.84 -8.50
N ASN A 157 -22.53 -42.49 -7.35
CA ASN A 157 -22.63 -41.85 -6.04
C ASN A 157 -21.32 -41.11 -5.68
N ALA A 158 -21.08 -39.93 -6.24
CA ALA A 158 -19.81 -39.20 -6.14
C ALA A 158 -19.90 -37.86 -5.39
N ARG A 159 -18.75 -37.34 -4.98
CA ARG A 159 -18.59 -36.01 -4.34
C ARG A 159 -17.16 -35.50 -4.50
N VAL A 160 -16.99 -34.20 -4.23
CA VAL A 160 -15.68 -33.54 -4.23
C VAL A 160 -15.40 -32.96 -2.84
N ALA A 161 -14.18 -33.11 -2.35
CA ALA A 161 -13.70 -32.35 -1.19
C ALA A 161 -12.52 -31.46 -1.63
N ARG A 162 -12.62 -30.15 -1.38
CA ARG A 162 -11.57 -29.17 -1.68
C ARG A 162 -10.83 -28.84 -0.39
N LEU A 163 -9.54 -29.14 -0.32
CA LEU A 163 -8.71 -28.84 0.84
C LEU A 163 -7.89 -27.56 0.61
N SER A 164 -7.65 -26.79 1.66
CA SER A 164 -6.50 -25.88 1.72
C SER A 164 -5.20 -26.66 1.75
N SER A 165 -4.08 -25.94 1.71
CA SER A 165 -2.78 -26.45 2.11
C SER A 165 -2.88 -27.28 3.40
N VAL A 166 -2.13 -28.38 3.45
CA VAL A 166 -2.16 -29.32 4.58
C VAL A 166 -0.75 -29.47 5.13
N PHE A 167 -0.60 -29.43 6.46
CA PHE A 167 0.69 -29.65 7.11
C PHE A 167 0.57 -30.72 8.20
N GLY A 168 1.67 -31.41 8.49
CA GLY A 168 1.68 -32.49 9.48
C GLY A 168 2.80 -33.52 9.30
N PRO A 169 2.87 -34.53 10.18
CA PRO A 169 3.77 -35.68 10.01
C PRO A 169 3.60 -36.33 8.64
N ARG A 170 4.70 -36.76 8.00
CA ARG A 170 4.75 -37.38 6.65
C ARG A 170 4.49 -36.43 5.47
N MET A 171 4.41 -35.12 5.70
CA MET A 171 4.24 -34.13 4.62
C MET A 171 5.44 -34.08 3.67
N HIS A 172 5.19 -33.58 2.45
CA HIS A 172 6.24 -33.19 1.51
C HIS A 172 6.31 -31.66 1.40
N PHE A 173 7.49 -31.13 1.11
CA PHE A 173 7.73 -29.68 0.99
C PHE A 173 7.52 -29.18 -0.44
N ARG A 174 6.38 -29.57 -1.04
CA ARG A 174 5.99 -29.22 -2.42
C ARG A 174 4.87 -28.19 -2.48
N GLU A 175 4.25 -27.89 -1.33
CA GLU A 175 3.21 -26.87 -1.23
C GLU A 175 3.86 -25.50 -0.98
N ASP A 176 3.42 -24.49 -1.72
CA ASP A 176 3.92 -23.11 -1.59
C ASP A 176 3.31 -22.35 -0.40
N ASP A 177 2.61 -23.05 0.51
CA ASP A 177 1.98 -22.42 1.66
C ASP A 177 3.04 -21.86 2.64
N PRO A 178 2.85 -20.64 3.16
CA PRO A 178 3.79 -20.06 4.12
C PRO A 178 4.06 -20.93 5.35
N VAL A 179 3.09 -21.72 5.83
CA VAL A 179 3.30 -22.64 6.97
C VAL A 179 4.26 -23.75 6.60
N VAL A 180 4.09 -24.33 5.40
CA VAL A 180 4.94 -25.40 4.88
C VAL A 180 6.37 -24.90 4.72
N ARG A 181 6.54 -23.70 4.15
CA ARG A 181 7.86 -23.05 4.03
C ARG A 181 8.49 -22.78 5.39
N LEU A 182 7.75 -22.26 6.36
CA LEU A 182 8.28 -22.02 7.71
C LEU A 182 8.70 -23.32 8.41
N ILE A 183 7.92 -24.40 8.27
CA ILE A 183 8.27 -25.72 8.79
C ILE A 183 9.56 -26.22 8.12
N GLN A 184 9.65 -26.10 6.79
CA GLN A 184 10.85 -26.46 6.01
C GLN A 184 12.09 -25.75 6.53
N SER A 185 12.01 -24.42 6.67
CA SER A 185 13.12 -23.59 7.12
C SER A 185 13.44 -23.85 8.59
N THR A 186 12.47 -24.21 9.42
CA THR A 186 12.73 -24.62 10.81
C THR A 186 13.51 -25.92 10.88
N LEU A 187 13.18 -26.89 10.03
CA LEU A 187 13.87 -28.19 9.98
C LEU A 187 15.28 -28.10 9.40
N ASN A 188 15.52 -27.10 8.54
CA ASN A 188 16.84 -26.78 8.00
C ASN A 188 17.66 -25.81 8.87
N ASP A 189 17.15 -25.41 10.04
CA ASP A 189 17.74 -24.37 10.91
C ASP A 189 17.90 -22.99 10.24
N GLU A 190 17.08 -22.68 9.24
CA GLU A 190 17.08 -21.45 8.43
C GLU A 190 15.87 -20.54 8.67
N ILE A 191 15.02 -20.84 9.65
CA ILE A 191 13.82 -20.04 9.99
C ILE A 191 14.14 -18.55 10.25
N HIS A 192 15.35 -18.24 10.71
CA HIS A 192 15.81 -16.86 10.90
C HIS A 192 16.00 -16.10 9.57
N LYS A 193 16.28 -16.81 8.47
CA LYS A 193 16.43 -16.27 7.10
C LYS A 193 15.08 -16.04 6.41
N GLU A 194 14.03 -16.75 6.86
CA GLU A 194 12.68 -16.59 6.32
C GLU A 194 12.13 -15.20 6.62
N SER A 195 11.79 -14.43 5.60
CA SER A 195 11.06 -13.18 5.80
C SER A 195 9.56 -13.47 6.00
N THR A 196 8.99 -13.00 7.10
CA THR A 196 7.54 -13.05 7.34
C THR A 196 7.01 -11.63 7.30
N VAL A 197 6.39 -11.27 6.19
CA VAL A 197 5.63 -10.01 6.08
C VAL A 197 4.42 -10.09 7.01
N LEU A 198 4.07 -8.98 7.65
CA LEU A 198 2.89 -8.84 8.52
C LEU A 198 1.53 -9.11 7.82
N ASP A 199 1.51 -9.23 6.49
CA ASP A 199 0.30 -9.36 5.66
C ASP A 199 0.06 -10.79 5.13
N PHE A 200 0.94 -11.76 5.41
CA PHE A 200 0.66 -13.16 5.04
C PHE A 200 -0.27 -13.81 6.06
N SER A 201 -1.35 -14.37 5.54
CA SER A 201 -2.26 -15.21 6.29
C SER A 201 -2.31 -16.59 5.67
N THR A 202 -2.34 -17.63 6.50
CA THR A 202 -2.52 -19.01 6.06
C THR A 202 -3.88 -19.52 6.51
N ARG A 203 -4.49 -20.38 5.67
CA ARG A 203 -5.66 -21.19 6.05
C ARG A 203 -5.32 -22.67 6.15
N ALA A 204 -4.03 -23.02 6.17
CA ALA A 204 -3.56 -24.38 6.18
C ALA A 204 -4.15 -25.15 7.37
N VAL A 205 -4.52 -26.40 7.13
CA VAL A 205 -5.11 -27.27 8.16
C VAL A 205 -4.15 -28.39 8.50
N PHE A 206 -4.19 -28.83 9.75
CA PHE A 206 -3.44 -30.01 10.16
C PHE A 206 -3.99 -31.28 9.48
N VAL A 207 -3.10 -32.21 9.12
CA VAL A 207 -3.43 -33.42 8.36
C VAL A 207 -4.52 -34.27 9.01
N ASP A 208 -4.57 -34.33 10.34
CA ASP A 208 -5.59 -35.07 11.06
C ASP A 208 -7.00 -34.49 10.81
N ALA A 209 -7.11 -33.15 10.78
CA ALA A 209 -8.36 -32.46 10.48
C ALA A 209 -8.77 -32.65 9.01
N ALA A 210 -7.80 -32.61 8.09
CA ALA A 210 -8.04 -32.87 6.67
C ALA A 210 -8.57 -34.29 6.44
N ALA A 211 -7.91 -35.31 6.99
CA ALA A 211 -8.35 -36.70 6.89
C ALA A 211 -9.71 -36.92 7.56
N GLU A 212 -9.99 -36.25 8.70
CA GLU A 212 -11.32 -36.30 9.33
C GLU A 212 -12.42 -35.77 8.41
N LEU A 213 -12.16 -34.66 7.70
CA LEU A 213 -13.12 -34.10 6.74
C LEU A 213 -13.44 -35.11 5.65
N LEU A 214 -12.43 -35.72 5.02
CA LEU A 214 -12.62 -36.68 3.93
C LEU A 214 -13.46 -37.89 4.39
N VAL A 215 -13.21 -38.39 5.60
CA VAL A 215 -14.02 -39.44 6.21
C VAL A 215 -15.46 -38.98 6.43
N LYS A 216 -15.68 -37.77 6.98
CA LYS A 216 -17.03 -37.23 7.20
C LYS A 216 -17.79 -37.04 5.88
N VAL A 217 -17.13 -36.55 4.85
CA VAL A 217 -17.71 -36.36 3.51
C VAL A 217 -18.21 -37.69 2.93
N LEU A 218 -17.47 -38.79 3.13
CA LEU A 218 -17.85 -40.13 2.65
C LEU A 218 -18.91 -40.82 3.51
N LEU A 219 -18.78 -40.74 4.83
CA LEU A 219 -19.65 -41.49 5.75
C LEU A 219 -21.02 -40.84 5.94
N SER A 220 -21.13 -39.52 5.77
CA SER A 220 -22.40 -38.81 5.98
C SER A 220 -23.45 -39.13 4.91
N GLY A 221 -24.73 -39.10 5.32
CA GLY A 221 -25.88 -39.25 4.41
C GLY A 221 -26.20 -37.93 3.73
N GLY A 222 -26.42 -37.94 2.41
CA GLY A 222 -26.82 -36.73 1.66
C GLY A 222 -25.66 -35.87 1.13
N THR A 223 -24.46 -36.44 1.01
CA THR A 223 -23.26 -35.76 0.46
C THR A 223 -23.04 -35.99 -1.04
N ALA A 224 -23.92 -36.76 -1.71
CA ALA A 224 -23.83 -37.02 -3.14
C ALA A 224 -24.01 -35.74 -3.97
N ASP A 225 -23.26 -35.67 -5.08
CA ASP A 225 -23.25 -34.57 -6.05
C ASP A 225 -22.93 -33.20 -5.45
N LYS A 226 -22.21 -33.19 -4.32
CA LYS A 226 -21.84 -31.98 -3.58
C LYS A 226 -20.33 -31.81 -3.48
N ILE A 227 -19.95 -30.55 -3.27
CA ILE A 227 -18.59 -30.10 -2.98
C ILE A 227 -18.52 -29.63 -1.53
N TYR A 228 -17.49 -30.04 -0.80
CA TYR A 228 -17.20 -29.63 0.57
C TYR A 228 -15.81 -29.02 0.67
N ASP A 229 -15.70 -27.80 1.21
CA ASP A 229 -14.42 -27.12 1.43
C ASP A 229 -13.87 -27.46 2.82
N GLY A 230 -12.55 -27.57 2.94
CA GLY A 230 -11.83 -27.87 4.18
C GLY A 230 -10.65 -26.93 4.37
N CYS A 231 -10.83 -25.92 5.21
CA CYS A 231 -9.78 -24.96 5.57
C CYS A 231 -10.05 -24.39 6.98
N LEU A 232 -9.11 -23.60 7.50
CA LEU A 232 -9.39 -22.76 8.68
C LEU A 232 -10.53 -21.77 8.39
N ILE A 233 -11.42 -21.59 9.36
CA ILE A 233 -12.54 -20.63 9.28
C ILE A 233 -11.97 -19.21 9.20
N ASN A 234 -11.09 -18.89 10.14
CA ASN A 234 -10.39 -17.63 10.21
C ASN A 234 -8.90 -17.87 9.92
N PRO A 235 -8.29 -17.13 8.99
CA PRO A 235 -6.85 -17.27 8.70
C PRO A 235 -5.99 -16.89 9.91
N TYR A 236 -4.84 -17.56 10.05
CA TYR A 236 -3.83 -17.19 11.05
C TYR A 236 -2.74 -16.30 10.47
N LYS A 237 -2.16 -15.45 11.32
CA LYS A 237 -0.98 -14.64 10.98
C LYS A 237 0.26 -15.50 10.88
N VAL A 238 0.93 -15.46 9.73
CA VAL A 238 2.16 -16.24 9.48
C VAL A 238 3.31 -15.80 10.39
N SER A 239 3.36 -14.53 10.81
CA SER A 239 4.37 -14.02 11.75
C SER A 239 4.31 -14.69 13.13
N GLU A 240 3.10 -15.00 13.61
CA GLU A 240 2.91 -15.66 14.91
C GLU A 240 3.29 -17.14 14.82
N ILE A 241 3.02 -17.79 13.68
CA ILE A 241 3.49 -19.17 13.40
C ILE A 241 5.02 -19.23 13.42
N LYS A 242 5.69 -18.26 12.78
CA LYS A 242 7.16 -18.17 12.84
C LYS A 242 7.66 -18.00 14.27
N GLN A 243 7.01 -17.17 15.07
CA GLN A 243 7.37 -16.98 16.47
C GLN A 243 7.21 -18.27 17.29
N ILE A 244 6.11 -19.00 17.08
CA ILE A 244 5.89 -20.32 17.70
C ILE A 244 6.99 -21.29 17.30
N LEU A 245 7.36 -21.34 16.01
CA LEU A 245 8.42 -22.24 15.54
C LEU A 245 9.81 -21.85 16.05
N LEU A 246 10.05 -20.58 16.38
CA LEU A 246 11.30 -20.11 17.00
C LEU A 246 11.41 -20.50 18.48
N ASP A 247 10.30 -20.51 19.23
CA ASP A 247 10.30 -20.87 20.66
C ASP A 247 9.00 -21.56 21.11
N PRO A 248 8.74 -22.80 20.67
CA PRO A 248 7.44 -23.45 20.88
C PRO A 248 7.12 -23.72 22.35
N MET A 249 8.15 -23.88 23.20
CA MET A 249 7.99 -24.16 24.63
C MET A 249 7.52 -22.91 25.38
N TRP A 250 8.04 -21.73 25.03
CA TRP A 250 7.59 -20.47 25.62
C TRP A 250 6.12 -20.18 25.32
N TYR A 251 5.69 -20.37 24.07
CA TYR A 251 4.31 -20.11 23.64
C TYR A 251 3.30 -21.09 24.27
N GLU A 252 3.67 -22.36 24.44
CA GLU A 252 2.86 -23.36 25.13
C GLU A 252 2.71 -23.04 26.63
N MET A 253 3.80 -22.72 27.32
CA MET A 253 3.77 -22.35 28.75
C MET A 253 2.93 -21.09 29.03
N LYS A 254 2.76 -20.23 28.02
CA LYS A 254 1.97 -19.01 28.12
C LYS A 254 0.50 -19.19 27.73
N HIS A 255 0.08 -20.39 27.33
CA HIS A 255 -1.24 -20.64 26.76
C HIS A 255 -1.57 -19.63 25.65
N PHE A 256 -0.60 -19.38 24.77
CA PHE A 256 -0.75 -18.39 23.71
C PHE A 256 -1.86 -18.79 22.74
N GLU A 257 -2.78 -17.85 22.49
CA GLU A 257 -3.82 -17.98 21.47
C GLU A 257 -3.41 -17.21 20.22
N MET A 258 -3.51 -17.87 19.06
CA MET A 258 -3.20 -17.28 17.76
C MET A 258 -4.19 -16.16 17.40
N SER A 259 -3.69 -15.07 16.82
CA SER A 259 -4.57 -14.04 16.25
C SER A 259 -5.27 -14.58 15.01
N GLU A 260 -6.60 -14.66 15.09
CA GLU A 260 -7.46 -14.90 13.94
C GLU A 260 -7.68 -13.61 13.14
N LEU A 261 -7.52 -13.70 11.83
CA LEU A 261 -7.83 -12.62 10.90
C LEU A 261 -9.28 -12.75 10.37
N PRO A 262 -9.91 -11.65 9.92
CA PRO A 262 -11.24 -11.71 9.34
C PRO A 262 -11.28 -12.69 8.15
N PRO A 263 -12.34 -13.51 8.03
CA PRO A 263 -12.46 -14.43 6.92
C PRO A 263 -12.70 -13.67 5.60
N TRP A 264 -11.98 -14.04 4.55
CA TRP A 264 -12.32 -13.67 3.17
C TRP A 264 -13.61 -14.38 2.70
N PRO A 265 -14.34 -13.82 1.71
CA PRO A 265 -15.63 -14.36 1.24
C PRO A 265 -15.60 -15.80 0.69
N THR A 266 -14.43 -16.28 0.28
CA THR A 266 -14.21 -17.62 -0.29
C THR A 266 -12.94 -18.25 0.30
N PRO A 267 -12.88 -19.57 0.51
CA PRO A 267 -13.95 -20.58 0.34
C PRO A 267 -15.08 -20.45 1.38
N ASN A 268 -16.26 -21.03 1.08
CA ASN A 268 -17.45 -20.92 1.92
C ASN A 268 -17.71 -22.23 2.70
N LEU A 269 -17.26 -22.27 3.95
CA LEU A 269 -17.41 -23.42 4.85
C LEU A 269 -18.85 -23.64 5.36
N THR A 270 -19.83 -22.81 4.99
CA THR A 270 -21.20 -22.90 5.51
C THR A 270 -21.78 -24.31 5.31
N ARG A 271 -21.57 -24.93 4.14
CA ARG A 271 -22.05 -26.29 3.88
C ARG A 271 -21.32 -27.32 4.73
N THR A 272 -19.99 -27.25 4.77
CA THR A 272 -19.13 -28.16 5.55
C THR A 272 -19.50 -28.14 7.03
N VAL A 273 -19.67 -26.94 7.61
CA VAL A 273 -20.05 -26.79 9.02
C VAL A 273 -21.48 -27.26 9.26
N LYS A 274 -22.43 -26.89 8.39
CA LYS A 274 -23.85 -27.20 8.57
C LYS A 274 -24.19 -28.68 8.40
N GLU A 275 -23.62 -29.32 7.38
CA GLU A 275 -23.98 -30.70 7.02
C GLU A 275 -23.07 -31.75 7.66
N LEU A 276 -21.80 -31.43 7.94
CA LEU A 276 -20.82 -32.40 8.46
C LEU A 276 -20.40 -32.13 9.91
N ALA A 277 -20.81 -31.00 10.49
CA ALA A 277 -20.34 -30.56 11.81
C ALA A 277 -18.81 -30.66 11.94
N TRP A 278 -18.10 -30.32 10.86
CA TRP A 278 -16.64 -30.35 10.83
C TRP A 278 -16.07 -28.97 11.15
N LYS A 279 -15.08 -28.95 12.04
CA LYS A 279 -14.26 -27.79 12.38
C LYS A 279 -12.83 -28.27 12.59
N PRO A 280 -11.81 -27.59 12.03
CA PRO A 280 -10.42 -27.93 12.31
C PRO A 280 -10.08 -27.68 13.78
N GLY A 281 -9.25 -28.54 14.38
CA GLY A 281 -8.83 -28.42 15.78
C GLY A 281 -7.99 -27.16 16.03
N SER A 282 -8.08 -26.59 17.25
CA SER A 282 -7.58 -25.25 17.59
C SER A 282 -6.14 -25.20 18.14
N ASP A 283 -5.50 -26.34 18.42
CA ASP A 283 -4.17 -26.37 19.04
C ASP A 283 -3.04 -26.40 18.01
N VAL A 284 -2.82 -25.26 17.37
CA VAL A 284 -1.78 -25.09 16.34
C VAL A 284 -0.37 -25.30 16.92
N ILE A 285 -0.14 -24.94 18.18
CA ILE A 285 1.17 -25.11 18.83
C ILE A 285 1.51 -26.60 18.93
N HIS A 286 0.57 -27.41 19.41
CA HIS A 286 0.76 -28.86 19.46
C HIS A 286 0.98 -29.46 18.07
N GLN A 287 0.17 -29.06 17.09
CA GLN A 287 0.25 -29.55 15.70
C GLN A 287 1.61 -29.23 15.05
N LEU A 288 2.14 -28.03 15.25
CA LEU A 288 3.47 -27.63 14.75
C LEU A 288 4.57 -28.42 15.46
N LYS A 289 4.49 -28.58 16.79
CA LYS A 289 5.44 -29.38 17.57
C LYS A 289 5.48 -30.83 17.13
N GLU A 290 4.31 -31.45 16.95
CA GLU A 290 4.17 -32.83 16.47
C GLU A 290 4.82 -32.98 15.08
N THR A 291 4.56 -32.02 14.19
CA THR A 291 5.15 -32.00 12.85
C THR A 291 6.68 -31.93 12.91
N ILE A 292 7.24 -30.96 13.63
CA ILE A 292 8.69 -30.79 13.75
C ILE A 292 9.34 -32.01 14.41
N HIS A 293 8.70 -32.55 15.45
CA HIS A 293 9.20 -33.73 16.17
C HIS A 293 9.31 -34.94 15.25
N TYR A 294 8.29 -35.21 14.42
CA TYR A 294 8.30 -36.31 13.47
C TYR A 294 9.54 -36.30 12.55
N PHE A 295 9.87 -35.15 11.96
CA PHE A 295 11.02 -35.03 11.05
C PHE A 295 12.36 -35.11 11.79
N LYS A 296 12.47 -34.45 12.95
CA LYS A 296 13.71 -34.45 13.75
C LYS A 296 14.03 -35.82 14.36
N GLU A 297 13.03 -36.51 14.93
CA GLU A 297 13.23 -37.82 15.55
C GLU A 297 13.65 -38.88 14.54
N ARG A 298 13.08 -38.84 13.32
CA ARG A 298 13.36 -39.81 12.26
C ARG A 298 14.54 -39.44 11.37
N ASN A 299 15.23 -38.31 11.61
CA ASN A 299 16.34 -37.79 10.80
C ASN A 299 16.03 -37.77 9.28
N ILE A 300 14.82 -37.35 8.93
CA ILE A 300 14.38 -37.30 7.53
C ILE A 300 15.01 -36.06 6.87
N GLU A 301 15.70 -36.25 5.75
CA GLU A 301 16.31 -35.15 5.00
C GLU A 301 15.24 -34.25 4.37
N VAL A 302 15.37 -32.94 4.56
CA VAL A 302 14.43 -31.92 4.10
C VAL A 302 15.08 -31.12 2.97
N PRO A 303 14.42 -30.93 1.81
CA PRO A 303 14.98 -30.12 0.73
C PRO A 303 15.20 -28.68 1.21
N LYS A 304 16.25 -28.02 0.70
CA LYS A 304 16.45 -26.58 0.94
C LYS A 304 15.39 -25.76 0.21
N VAL A 305 15.06 -24.60 0.77
CA VAL A 305 14.11 -23.67 0.14
C VAL A 305 14.72 -23.16 -1.17
N VAL A 306 14.05 -23.40 -2.30
CA VAL A 306 14.44 -22.88 -3.61
C VAL A 306 13.83 -21.50 -3.76
N GLU A 307 14.63 -20.46 -4.03
CA GLU A 307 14.14 -19.11 -4.30
C GLU A 307 13.34 -19.09 -5.62
N GLU A 308 12.01 -19.16 -5.55
CA GLU A 308 11.16 -18.96 -6.72
C GLU A 308 11.04 -17.47 -7.09
N ARG A 309 11.37 -17.17 -8.35
CA ARG A 309 11.18 -15.85 -8.97
C ARG A 309 9.69 -15.62 -9.24
N ASN A 310 9.00 -14.91 -8.35
CA ASN A 310 7.60 -14.55 -8.56
C ASN A 310 7.41 -13.68 -9.82
N LYS A 311 6.42 -14.04 -10.65
CA LYS A 311 5.95 -13.21 -11.78
C LYS A 311 5.29 -11.93 -11.24
N PRO A 312 5.43 -10.80 -11.95
CA PRO A 312 4.88 -9.52 -11.53
C PRO A 312 3.35 -9.50 -11.59
N PHE A 313 2.77 -8.77 -10.63
CA PHE A 313 1.35 -8.42 -10.58
C PHE A 313 1.04 -7.36 -11.64
N GLU A 314 0.23 -7.71 -12.64
CA GLU A 314 -0.24 -6.73 -13.64
C GLU A 314 -1.38 -5.86 -13.06
N SER A 315 -1.09 -4.57 -12.89
CA SER A 315 -2.08 -3.56 -12.52
C SER A 315 -2.99 -3.23 -13.72
N PRO A 316 -4.33 -3.13 -13.56
CA PRO A 316 -5.24 -2.70 -14.63
C PRO A 316 -5.10 -1.22 -15.05
N TRP A 317 -4.10 -0.49 -14.55
CA TRP A 317 -4.02 0.98 -14.59
C TRP A 317 -2.73 1.52 -15.25
N ALA A 318 -2.10 0.75 -16.15
CA ALA A 318 -0.90 1.20 -16.85
C ALA A 318 -1.20 1.93 -18.19
N HIS A 319 -0.74 3.19 -18.26
CA HIS A 319 -0.51 4.08 -19.43
C HIS A 319 -1.63 5.08 -19.79
N LYS A 320 -1.36 6.37 -20.06
CA LYS A 320 -0.20 6.98 -20.76
C LYS A 320 0.31 8.28 -20.10
N SER A 321 1.63 8.46 -20.04
CA SER A 321 2.27 9.68 -19.54
C SER A 321 2.49 10.74 -20.63
N LEU A 322 2.16 11.97 -20.25
CA LEU A 322 2.12 13.26 -20.95
C LEU A 322 3.47 13.79 -21.51
N SER A 323 4.37 12.93 -21.97
CA SER A 323 5.77 13.30 -22.25
C SER A 323 6.15 13.39 -23.74
N GLU A 324 5.20 13.32 -24.67
CA GLU A 324 5.50 13.27 -26.11
C GLU A 324 5.10 14.49 -26.95
N ALA A 325 4.56 15.56 -26.36
CA ALA A 325 4.09 16.70 -27.16
C ALA A 325 5.00 17.95 -27.18
N LEU A 326 6.19 17.94 -26.55
CA LEU A 326 6.99 19.18 -26.41
C LEU A 326 8.48 19.01 -26.78
N LYS A 327 8.81 19.41 -28.02
CA LYS A 327 10.07 20.02 -28.56
C LYS A 327 10.01 19.88 -30.09
N LYS A 328 10.13 20.88 -30.97
CA LYS A 328 10.81 22.20 -31.10
C LYS A 328 9.99 23.02 -32.15
N GLU A 329 10.11 24.33 -32.39
CA GLU A 329 11.30 25.14 -32.78
C GLU A 329 10.87 26.63 -32.88
N GLU A 330 11.75 27.59 -32.52
CA GLU A 330 11.65 29.02 -32.90
C GLU A 330 12.43 29.26 -34.21
N PRO A 331 12.09 30.27 -35.05
CA PRO A 331 12.85 31.52 -34.98
C PRO A 331 12.13 32.84 -35.37
N GLU A 332 12.69 33.90 -34.76
CA GLU A 332 13.02 35.24 -35.30
C GLU A 332 11.99 36.39 -35.44
N ALA A 333 12.40 37.50 -34.83
CA ALA A 333 11.78 38.81 -34.84
C ALA A 333 12.30 39.69 -36.00
N LYS A 334 11.40 40.48 -36.61
CA LYS A 334 11.77 41.74 -37.29
C LYS A 334 10.81 42.89 -36.90
N LYS A 335 11.45 44.00 -36.53
CA LYS A 335 10.86 45.30 -36.20
C LYS A 335 10.56 46.11 -37.48
N GLY A 336 9.49 46.88 -37.41
CA GLY A 336 9.52 48.32 -37.71
C GLY A 336 8.89 48.78 -39.03
N SER A 337 7.86 49.61 -38.93
CA SER A 337 8.07 51.04 -39.13
C SER A 337 7.04 51.84 -38.32
N ASN A 338 7.57 52.77 -37.54
CA ASN A 338 6.83 53.92 -37.06
C ASN A 338 6.77 54.91 -38.23
N PHE A 339 5.68 55.66 -38.32
CA PHE A 339 5.65 57.03 -37.78
C PHE A 339 4.84 57.92 -38.71
N ALA A 340 4.27 58.91 -38.04
CA ALA A 340 3.85 60.17 -38.60
C ALA A 340 2.59 60.15 -39.45
N GLN A 341 1.63 60.88 -38.88
CA GLN A 341 0.85 61.87 -39.61
C GLN A 341 -0.31 61.27 -40.42
N GLU A 342 -1.54 61.74 -40.31
CA GLU A 342 -2.00 62.97 -39.71
C GLU A 342 -3.53 62.90 -39.64
N LEU A 343 -4.02 63.45 -38.54
CA LEU A 343 -5.22 64.28 -38.46
C LEU A 343 -6.46 63.94 -39.33
N LYS A 344 -7.54 63.67 -38.58
CA LYS A 344 -8.72 64.56 -38.49
C LYS A 344 -8.88 65.58 -39.64
N ALA A 345 -9.82 65.33 -40.54
CA ALA A 345 -10.66 66.37 -41.13
C ALA A 345 -12.08 65.84 -41.32
N ALA A 346 -13.04 66.62 -40.86
CA ALA A 346 -14.41 66.23 -40.61
C ALA A 346 -15.36 66.59 -41.77
N ARG A 347 -16.39 65.76 -41.94
CA ARG A 347 -17.81 66.16 -42.15
C ARG A 347 -18.18 66.97 -43.42
N ARG A 348 -18.82 66.30 -44.39
CA ARG A 348 -20.28 66.36 -44.71
C ARG A 348 -20.56 65.92 -46.16
N SER A 349 -21.03 64.68 -46.32
CA SER A 349 -22.10 64.36 -47.27
C SER A 349 -23.09 63.46 -46.53
N LYS A 350 -23.89 64.13 -45.68
CA LYS A 350 -24.99 63.54 -44.91
C LYS A 350 -26.22 63.49 -45.82
N ARG A 351 -26.70 62.28 -46.13
CA ARG A 351 -28.12 61.86 -45.93
C ARG A 351 -28.51 60.58 -46.68
N LYS A 352 -27.69 60.03 -47.57
CA LYS A 352 -27.90 58.65 -48.10
C LYS A 352 -27.06 57.56 -47.43
N LEU A 353 -25.92 57.91 -46.81
CA LEU A 353 -25.05 56.97 -46.09
C LEU A 353 -25.58 56.60 -44.70
N LEU A 354 -26.46 57.41 -44.10
CA LEU A 354 -26.93 57.21 -42.71
C LEU A 354 -27.95 56.07 -42.59
N GLY A 355 -28.76 55.80 -43.63
CA GLY A 355 -29.67 54.64 -43.64
C GLY A 355 -28.92 53.31 -43.77
N THR A 356 -27.87 53.27 -44.60
CA THR A 356 -27.02 52.10 -44.79
C THR A 356 -26.03 51.90 -43.63
N LEU A 357 -25.52 52.96 -43.00
CA LEU A 357 -24.65 52.87 -41.81
C LEU A 357 -25.41 52.62 -40.50
N VAL A 358 -26.68 53.01 -40.39
CA VAL A 358 -27.53 52.60 -39.25
C VAL A 358 -28.00 51.16 -39.44
N GLY A 359 -28.27 50.71 -40.68
CA GLY A 359 -28.50 49.29 -41.00
C GLY A 359 -27.27 48.41 -40.76
N LEU A 360 -26.10 48.78 -41.31
CA LEU A 360 -24.82 48.09 -41.06
C LEU A 360 -24.29 48.30 -39.64
N GLY A 361 -24.70 49.38 -38.96
CA GLY A 361 -24.38 49.66 -37.56
C GLY A 361 -25.30 48.93 -36.59
N LEU A 362 -26.55 48.61 -36.94
CA LEU A 362 -27.44 47.74 -36.16
C LEU A 362 -27.16 46.26 -36.44
N ILE A 363 -26.75 45.91 -37.66
CA ILE A 363 -26.23 44.57 -38.00
C ILE A 363 -24.85 44.40 -37.38
N GLY A 364 -23.99 45.41 -37.43
CA GLY A 364 -22.69 45.45 -36.77
C GLY A 364 -22.80 45.48 -35.24
N PHE A 365 -23.73 46.25 -34.66
CA PHE A 365 -24.01 46.19 -33.22
C PHE A 365 -24.64 44.84 -32.88
N GLY A 366 -25.59 44.33 -33.66
CA GLY A 366 -26.18 42.99 -33.47
C GLY A 366 -25.22 41.81 -33.67
N ILE A 367 -24.06 41.99 -34.31
CA ILE A 367 -23.02 40.96 -34.51
C ILE A 367 -21.82 41.16 -33.57
N PHE A 368 -21.36 42.40 -33.35
CA PHE A 368 -20.22 42.71 -32.49
C PHE A 368 -20.60 42.88 -31.01
N TYR A 369 -21.82 43.32 -30.67
CA TYR A 369 -22.29 43.39 -29.28
C TYR A 369 -22.35 42.00 -28.64
N PRO A 370 -22.92 40.95 -29.28
CA PRO A 370 -22.82 39.59 -28.76
C PRO A 370 -21.39 39.13 -28.52
N VAL A 371 -20.46 39.40 -29.46
CA VAL A 371 -19.05 38.95 -29.36
C VAL A 371 -18.27 39.72 -28.29
N PHE A 372 -18.53 41.02 -28.13
CA PHE A 372 -17.96 41.86 -27.08
C PHE A 372 -18.49 41.47 -25.70
N ASP A 373 -19.80 41.24 -25.58
CA ASP A 373 -20.46 40.78 -24.35
C ASP A 373 -20.06 39.33 -24.00
N LEU A 374 -19.78 38.48 -25.01
CA LEU A 374 -19.18 37.16 -24.83
C LEU A 374 -17.78 37.23 -24.24
N SER A 375 -16.95 38.14 -24.77
CA SER A 375 -15.58 38.35 -24.30
C SER A 375 -15.54 38.95 -22.89
N TYR A 376 -16.44 39.90 -22.60
CA TYR A 376 -16.59 40.50 -21.28
C TYR A 376 -17.12 39.49 -20.25
N GLY A 377 -18.15 38.71 -20.60
CA GLY A 377 -18.71 37.67 -19.75
C GLY A 377 -17.68 36.59 -19.35
N VAL A 378 -16.84 36.15 -20.29
CA VAL A 378 -15.75 35.20 -20.01
C VAL A 378 -14.70 35.79 -19.05
N LEU A 379 -14.36 37.08 -19.18
CA LEU A 379 -13.44 37.75 -18.25
C LEU A 379 -14.03 37.85 -16.84
N THR A 380 -15.30 38.18 -16.71
CA THR A 380 -15.99 38.25 -15.41
C THR A 380 -16.11 36.87 -14.76
N ILE A 381 -16.42 35.82 -15.53
CA ILE A 381 -16.41 34.43 -15.05
C ILE A 381 -15.04 34.07 -14.44
N ARG A 382 -13.96 34.34 -15.19
CA ARG A 382 -12.60 34.05 -14.74
C ARG A 382 -12.23 34.82 -13.46
N GLN A 383 -12.59 36.09 -13.37
CA GLN A 383 -12.31 36.92 -12.21
C GLN A 383 -13.08 36.45 -10.97
N ASN A 384 -14.37 36.13 -11.13
CA ASN A 384 -15.19 35.59 -10.05
C ASN A 384 -14.65 34.26 -9.54
N LEU A 385 -14.23 33.36 -10.43
CA LEU A 385 -13.60 32.09 -10.04
C LEU A 385 -12.29 32.28 -9.29
N ARG A 386 -11.44 33.23 -9.71
CA ARG A 386 -10.18 33.54 -9.02
C ARG A 386 -10.43 34.09 -7.61
N ASN A 387 -11.40 34.98 -7.46
CA ASN A 387 -11.78 35.55 -6.17
C ASN A 387 -12.46 34.50 -5.27
N ALA A 388 -13.23 33.59 -5.85
CA ALA A 388 -13.82 32.47 -5.12
C ALA A 388 -12.73 31.57 -4.52
N ALA A 389 -11.67 31.26 -5.29
CA ALA A 389 -10.53 30.48 -4.80
C ALA A 389 -9.85 31.13 -3.58
N SER A 390 -9.60 32.44 -3.61
CA SER A 390 -9.02 33.15 -2.45
C SER A 390 -9.92 33.15 -1.21
N LEU A 391 -11.24 33.12 -1.38
CA LEU A 391 -12.19 33.07 -0.24
C LEU A 391 -12.28 31.67 0.38
N VAL A 392 -11.98 30.61 -0.40
CA VAL A 392 -11.85 29.25 0.15
C VAL A 392 -10.67 29.17 1.11
N GLU A 393 -9.55 29.82 0.75
CA GLU A 393 -8.35 29.89 1.60
C GLU A 393 -8.61 30.63 2.92
N SER A 394 -9.53 31.59 2.95
CA SER A 394 -9.95 32.30 4.17
C SER A 394 -11.12 31.62 4.91
N GLY A 395 -11.61 30.47 4.43
CA GLY A 395 -12.75 29.75 5.02
C GLY A 395 -14.12 30.41 4.80
N GLU A 396 -14.23 31.33 3.84
CA GLU A 396 -15.45 32.09 3.50
C GLU A 396 -16.27 31.42 2.39
N PHE A 397 -16.68 30.17 2.62
CA PHE A 397 -17.35 29.31 1.62
C PHE A 397 -18.66 29.87 1.07
N GLU A 398 -19.46 30.58 1.87
CA GLU A 398 -20.70 31.20 1.40
C GLU A 398 -20.42 32.31 0.37
N LYS A 399 -19.41 33.14 0.61
CA LYS A 399 -19.01 34.20 -0.31
C LYS A 399 -18.37 33.61 -1.58
N ALA A 400 -17.55 32.56 -1.44
CA ALA A 400 -17.01 31.82 -2.58
C ALA A 400 -18.14 31.25 -3.45
N THR A 401 -19.16 30.65 -2.85
CA THR A 401 -20.34 30.11 -3.55
C THR A 401 -21.13 31.20 -4.27
N SER A 402 -21.30 32.38 -3.65
CA SER A 402 -21.95 33.53 -4.29
C SER A 402 -21.21 34.00 -5.56
N LEU A 403 -19.87 34.00 -5.54
CA LEU A 403 -19.06 34.32 -6.71
C LEU A 403 -19.18 33.25 -7.81
N VAL A 404 -19.24 31.96 -7.45
CA VAL A 404 -19.50 30.88 -8.40
C VAL A 404 -20.89 31.00 -9.02
N ASN A 405 -21.93 31.28 -8.22
CA ASN A 405 -23.28 31.55 -8.72
C ASN A 405 -23.31 32.76 -9.66
N SER A 406 -22.52 33.80 -9.36
CA SER A 406 -22.38 34.97 -10.24
C SER A 406 -21.70 34.62 -11.56
N ALA A 407 -20.69 33.73 -11.54
CA ALA A 407 -20.04 33.22 -12.74
C ALA A 407 -21.01 32.35 -13.57
N GLU A 408 -21.76 31.47 -12.95
CA GLU A 408 -22.78 30.63 -13.61
C GLU A 408 -23.91 31.49 -14.22
N SER A 409 -24.41 32.49 -13.49
CA SER A 409 -25.41 33.43 -14.02
C SER A 409 -24.90 34.17 -15.26
N ASN A 410 -23.62 34.56 -15.28
CA ASN A 410 -23.01 35.16 -16.45
C ASN A 410 -22.86 34.17 -17.61
N LEU A 411 -22.57 32.88 -17.35
CA LEU A 411 -22.57 31.84 -18.36
C LEU A 411 -23.98 31.62 -18.96
N LEU A 412 -25.03 31.61 -18.13
CA LEU A 412 -26.41 31.49 -18.62
C LEU A 412 -26.83 32.69 -19.47
N LYS A 413 -26.32 33.89 -19.18
CA LYS A 413 -26.50 35.06 -20.06
C LYS A 413 -25.84 34.83 -21.43
N LEU A 414 -24.65 34.21 -21.47
CA LEU A 414 -23.99 33.81 -22.73
C LEU A 414 -24.84 32.83 -23.53
N GLN A 415 -25.58 31.94 -22.89
CA GLN A 415 -26.55 31.06 -23.56
C GLN A 415 -27.70 31.86 -24.20
N SER A 416 -28.22 32.89 -23.53
CA SER A 416 -29.26 33.76 -24.12
C SER A 416 -28.73 34.56 -25.32
N ILE A 417 -27.48 35.02 -25.25
CA ILE A 417 -26.79 35.72 -26.34
C ILE A 417 -26.56 34.76 -27.51
N ARG A 418 -26.14 33.52 -27.25
CA ARG A 418 -26.04 32.46 -28.25
C ARG A 418 -27.40 32.17 -28.91
N ASN A 419 -28.49 32.12 -28.17
CA ASN A 419 -29.83 31.90 -28.74
C ASN A 419 -30.23 33.02 -29.71
N SER A 420 -29.73 34.24 -29.51
CA SER A 420 -29.91 35.34 -30.46
C SER A 420 -29.09 35.19 -31.77
N LEU A 421 -28.05 34.36 -31.75
CA LEU A 421 -27.20 34.02 -32.91
C LEU A 421 -27.75 32.88 -33.78
N THR A 422 -28.91 32.29 -33.43
CA THR A 422 -29.59 31.25 -34.25
C THR A 422 -29.94 31.71 -35.67
N ILE A 423 -30.03 33.02 -35.91
CA ILE A 423 -30.18 33.59 -37.25
C ILE A 423 -28.96 33.29 -38.13
N LEU A 424 -27.75 33.24 -37.56
CA LEU A 424 -26.52 32.91 -38.29
C LEU A 424 -26.48 31.43 -38.69
N GLN A 425 -27.00 30.54 -37.84
CA GLN A 425 -27.22 29.12 -38.16
C GLN A 425 -28.17 28.94 -39.35
N LYS A 426 -29.28 29.69 -39.39
CA LYS A 426 -30.24 29.66 -40.51
C LYS A 426 -29.66 30.17 -41.83
N LEU A 427 -28.58 30.95 -41.77
CA LEU A 427 -27.87 31.50 -42.93
C LEU A 427 -26.70 30.60 -43.38
N ASP A 428 -26.52 29.41 -42.80
CA ASP A 428 -25.42 28.47 -43.06
C ASP A 428 -24.03 29.06 -42.77
N ILE A 429 -23.97 30.05 -41.88
CA ILE A 429 -22.73 30.70 -41.45
C ILE A 429 -22.30 30.05 -40.13
N TYR A 430 -21.27 29.19 -40.18
CA TYR A 430 -20.65 28.49 -39.04
C TYR A 430 -21.56 27.51 -38.21
N PRO A 431 -22.34 26.61 -38.84
CA PRO A 431 -23.28 25.75 -38.12
C PRO A 431 -22.61 24.83 -37.08
N GLY A 432 -21.48 24.21 -37.41
CA GLY A 432 -20.75 23.31 -36.50
C GLY A 432 -20.12 24.01 -35.29
N GLN A 433 -19.72 25.28 -35.42
CA GLN A 433 -19.12 26.05 -34.32
C GLN A 433 -20.17 26.49 -33.27
N LEU A 434 -21.41 26.73 -33.71
CA LEU A 434 -22.53 27.10 -32.84
C LEU A 434 -23.16 25.90 -32.09
N GLN A 435 -23.00 24.67 -32.61
CA GLN A 435 -23.39 23.43 -31.91
C GLN A 435 -22.37 23.09 -30.80
N ASN A 436 -21.08 23.17 -31.09
CA ASN A 436 -20.03 22.99 -30.07
C ASN A 436 -20.12 24.00 -28.92
N LEU A 437 -20.67 25.19 -29.19
CA LEU A 437 -20.88 26.21 -28.16
C LEU A 437 -21.97 25.81 -27.15
N ASP A 438 -23.03 25.11 -27.57
CA ASP A 438 -24.05 24.57 -26.64
C ASP A 438 -23.43 23.50 -25.75
N GLU A 439 -22.71 22.57 -26.36
CA GLU A 439 -22.05 21.49 -25.61
C GLU A 439 -21.01 22.06 -24.64
N LEU A 440 -20.25 23.09 -25.02
CA LEU A 440 -19.33 23.79 -24.13
C LEU A 440 -20.04 24.53 -22.98
N ILE A 441 -21.19 25.17 -23.24
CA ILE A 441 -21.99 25.81 -22.19
C ILE A 441 -22.54 24.77 -21.22
N ASP A 442 -23.05 23.65 -21.72
CA ASP A 442 -23.57 22.55 -20.91
C ASP A 442 -22.46 21.92 -20.07
N VAL A 443 -21.29 21.67 -20.66
CA VAL A 443 -20.09 21.17 -19.96
C VAL A 443 -19.63 22.17 -18.89
N THR A 444 -19.65 23.46 -19.18
CA THR A 444 -19.23 24.50 -18.21
C THR A 444 -20.26 24.64 -17.07
N THR A 445 -21.55 24.51 -17.37
CA THR A 445 -22.63 24.53 -16.36
C THR A 445 -22.56 23.32 -15.43
N GLU A 446 -22.32 22.14 -15.98
CA GLU A 446 -22.04 20.92 -15.20
C GLU A 446 -20.78 21.11 -14.35
N GLY A 447 -19.75 21.77 -14.88
CA GLY A 447 -18.53 22.13 -14.14
C GLY A 447 -18.80 23.06 -12.96
N PHE A 448 -19.60 24.12 -13.14
CA PHE A 448 -20.03 24.98 -12.04
C PHE A 448 -20.84 24.22 -10.99
N THR A 449 -21.69 23.30 -11.42
CA THR A 449 -22.45 22.42 -10.52
C THR A 449 -21.50 21.59 -9.65
N GLY A 450 -20.51 20.94 -10.26
CA GLY A 450 -19.48 20.20 -9.52
C GLY A 450 -18.69 21.08 -8.54
N VAL A 451 -18.30 22.29 -8.94
CA VAL A 451 -17.58 23.24 -8.06
C VAL A 451 -18.44 23.70 -6.89
N LYS A 452 -19.74 24.00 -7.09
CA LYS A 452 -20.65 24.40 -6.01
C LYS A 452 -20.79 23.29 -4.96
N HIS A 453 -21.00 22.05 -5.40
CA HIS A 453 -21.07 20.89 -4.52
C HIS A 453 -19.73 20.68 -3.78
N ALA A 454 -18.58 20.83 -4.44
CA ALA A 454 -17.28 20.76 -3.79
C ALA A 454 -17.11 21.83 -2.70
N LEU A 455 -17.56 23.07 -2.95
CA LEU A 455 -17.53 24.16 -1.98
C LEU A 455 -18.47 23.91 -0.79
N ALA A 456 -19.67 23.39 -1.03
CA ALA A 456 -20.61 23.03 0.02
C ALA A 456 -20.06 21.89 0.90
N GLY A 457 -19.51 20.85 0.29
CA GLY A 457 -18.83 19.76 0.99
C GLY A 457 -17.65 20.25 1.84
N ALA A 458 -16.80 21.11 1.27
CA ALA A 458 -15.67 21.71 1.98
C ALA A 458 -16.12 22.61 3.14
N GLY A 459 -17.20 23.38 2.95
CA GLY A 459 -17.82 24.19 4.01
C GLY A 459 -18.34 23.34 5.17
N ASN A 460 -18.95 22.18 4.88
CA ASN A 460 -19.39 21.24 5.91
C ASN A 460 -18.20 20.63 6.67
N LEU A 461 -17.12 20.22 5.98
CA LEU A 461 -15.89 19.74 6.64
C LEU A 461 -15.21 20.83 7.48
N PHE A 462 -15.23 22.08 7.03
CA PHE A 462 -14.74 23.21 7.82
C PHE A 462 -15.62 23.48 9.05
N LEU A 463 -16.93 23.25 8.96
CA LEU A 463 -17.80 23.32 10.14
C LEU A 463 -17.46 22.22 11.15
N VAL A 464 -17.14 21.01 10.67
CA VAL A 464 -16.68 19.90 11.51
C VAL A 464 -15.43 20.27 12.31
N THR A 465 -14.44 20.96 11.73
CA THR A 465 -13.22 21.34 12.48
C THR A 465 -13.55 22.24 13.67
N LYS A 466 -14.56 23.11 13.54
CA LYS A 466 -15.07 23.95 14.64
C LYS A 466 -15.81 23.15 15.71
N VAL A 467 -16.42 22.02 15.36
CA VAL A 467 -17.02 21.14 16.38
C VAL A 467 -15.96 20.32 17.09
N ILE A 468 -14.97 19.83 16.35
CA ILE A 468 -13.82 19.09 16.90
C ILE A 468 -13.09 19.93 17.97
N SER A 469 -12.91 21.23 17.70
CA SER A 469 -12.30 22.20 18.63
C SER A 469 -13.24 22.75 19.70
N GLY A 470 -14.50 22.28 19.76
CA GLY A 470 -15.47 22.79 20.73
C GLY A 470 -15.89 24.26 20.52
N GLU A 471 -15.48 24.92 19.44
CA GLU A 471 -15.94 26.27 19.08
C GLU A 471 -17.45 26.30 18.74
N LYS A 472 -17.99 25.16 18.31
CA LYS A 472 -19.43 24.96 18.08
C LYS A 472 -19.90 23.65 18.68
N GLU A 473 -21.07 23.68 19.30
CA GLU A 473 -21.73 22.48 19.84
C GLU A 473 -22.93 22.14 18.95
N VAL A 474 -22.69 21.31 17.93
CA VAL A 474 -23.70 20.84 16.96
C VAL A 474 -23.49 19.35 16.74
N ASP A 475 -24.56 18.60 16.44
CA ASP A 475 -24.44 17.21 16.02
C ASP A 475 -23.64 17.11 14.71
N VAL A 476 -22.49 16.42 14.77
CA VAL A 476 -21.55 16.31 13.66
C VAL A 476 -21.97 15.29 12.62
N LEU A 477 -22.78 14.30 12.99
CA LEU A 477 -23.11 13.19 12.10
C LEU A 477 -23.87 13.66 10.84
N PRO A 478 -24.91 14.52 10.93
CA PRO A 478 -25.55 15.09 9.75
C PRO A 478 -24.60 15.92 8.89
N ILE A 479 -23.62 16.61 9.50
CA ILE A 479 -22.66 17.45 8.79
C ILE A 479 -21.72 16.58 7.94
N TYR A 480 -21.23 15.46 8.48
CA TYR A 480 -20.44 14.48 7.72
C TYR A 480 -21.24 13.83 6.59
N GLN A 481 -22.49 13.45 6.85
CA GLN A 481 -23.37 12.86 5.84
C GLN A 481 -23.63 13.83 4.69
N ASN A 482 -23.95 15.09 5.01
CA ASN A 482 -24.14 16.13 4.01
C ASN A 482 -22.84 16.38 3.24
N ALA A 483 -21.70 16.54 3.92
CA ALA A 483 -20.40 16.71 3.25
C ALA A 483 -20.12 15.58 2.25
N ARG A 484 -20.40 14.32 2.64
CA ARG A 484 -20.20 13.16 1.79
C ARG A 484 -21.05 13.21 0.52
N VAL A 485 -22.34 13.50 0.68
CA VAL A 485 -23.28 13.64 -0.44
C VAL A 485 -22.85 14.75 -1.39
N GLU A 486 -22.44 15.90 -0.85
CA GLU A 486 -21.92 17.02 -1.63
C GLU A 486 -20.66 16.63 -2.42
N PHE A 487 -19.70 15.94 -1.81
CA PHE A 487 -18.53 15.47 -2.55
C PHE A 487 -18.84 14.36 -3.55
N ASP A 488 -19.81 13.48 -3.27
CA ASP A 488 -20.29 12.49 -4.24
C ASP A 488 -20.82 13.18 -5.51
N TYR A 489 -21.70 14.18 -5.36
CA TYR A 489 -22.19 14.97 -6.49
C TYR A 489 -21.06 15.72 -7.20
N ALA A 490 -20.12 16.30 -6.45
CA ALA A 490 -18.98 17.00 -7.03
C ALA A 490 -18.11 16.07 -7.89
N THR A 491 -17.72 14.91 -7.38
CA THR A 491 -16.93 13.92 -8.13
C THR A 491 -17.68 13.46 -9.38
N GLU A 492 -18.98 13.17 -9.26
CA GLU A 492 -19.80 12.69 -10.37
C GLU A 492 -19.91 13.74 -11.49
N SER A 493 -20.24 14.99 -11.15
CA SER A 493 -20.30 16.11 -12.10
C SER A 493 -18.95 16.37 -12.76
N LEU A 494 -17.87 16.46 -11.98
CA LEU A 494 -16.53 16.67 -12.53
C LEU A 494 -16.10 15.52 -13.45
N SER A 495 -16.45 14.28 -13.12
CA SER A 495 -16.17 13.12 -13.98
C SER A 495 -16.95 13.19 -15.29
N ARG A 496 -18.22 13.59 -15.27
CA ARG A 496 -19.01 13.83 -16.50
C ARG A 496 -18.39 14.92 -17.37
N VAL A 497 -17.94 16.01 -16.76
CA VAL A 497 -17.25 17.12 -17.47
C VAL A 497 -15.98 16.60 -18.13
N ILE A 498 -15.14 15.87 -17.39
CA ILE A 498 -13.89 15.29 -17.92
C ILE A 498 -14.19 14.35 -19.09
N LEU A 499 -15.19 13.47 -18.97
CA LEU A 499 -15.58 12.54 -20.04
C LEU A 499 -16.09 13.28 -21.29
N LYS A 500 -16.91 14.31 -21.13
CA LYS A 500 -17.38 15.14 -22.26
C LYS A 500 -16.22 15.89 -22.93
N LEU A 501 -15.27 16.41 -22.14
CA LEU A 501 -14.07 17.07 -22.67
C LEU A 501 -13.12 16.10 -23.39
N GLN A 502 -13.20 14.80 -23.12
CA GLN A 502 -12.45 13.76 -23.81
C GLN A 502 -13.10 13.32 -25.13
N ASP A 503 -14.35 13.71 -25.41
CA ASP A 503 -15.03 13.35 -26.65
C ASP A 503 -14.36 14.03 -27.87
N PRO A 504 -13.86 13.25 -28.86
CA PRO A 504 -13.34 13.80 -30.12
C PRO A 504 -14.37 14.64 -30.89
N SER A 505 -15.67 14.41 -30.70
CA SER A 505 -16.75 15.16 -31.36
C SER A 505 -16.73 16.64 -30.94
N LEU A 506 -16.53 16.90 -29.64
CA LEU A 506 -16.45 18.23 -29.04
C LEU A 506 -15.13 18.95 -29.35
N THR A 507 -14.02 18.21 -29.38
CA THR A 507 -12.66 18.78 -29.46
C THR A 507 -12.09 18.89 -30.87
N SER A 508 -12.56 18.08 -31.84
CA SER A 508 -12.02 18.04 -33.20
C SER A 508 -12.16 19.39 -33.94
N ASN A 509 -13.28 20.08 -33.75
CA ASN A 509 -13.68 21.30 -34.46
C ASN A 509 -13.32 22.61 -33.73
N LEU A 510 -12.61 22.54 -32.60
CA LEU A 510 -12.14 23.74 -31.87
C LEU A 510 -10.86 24.32 -32.49
N PRO A 511 -10.66 25.66 -32.47
CA PRO A 511 -9.38 26.27 -32.78
C PRO A 511 -8.25 25.71 -31.90
N SER A 512 -7.04 25.55 -32.44
CA SER A 512 -5.87 25.00 -31.72
C SER A 512 -5.61 25.70 -30.37
N LEU A 513 -5.74 27.02 -30.34
CA LEU A 513 -5.56 27.85 -29.14
C LEU A 513 -6.58 27.57 -28.02
N ILE A 514 -7.74 26.99 -28.38
CA ILE A 514 -8.78 26.56 -27.42
C ILE A 514 -8.52 25.10 -27.01
N LYS A 515 -8.03 24.24 -27.92
CA LYS A 515 -7.68 22.83 -27.60
C LYS A 515 -6.65 22.74 -26.47
N ASP A 516 -5.57 23.53 -26.52
CA ASP A 516 -4.54 23.54 -25.47
C ASP A 516 -5.09 23.97 -24.11
N ARG A 517 -6.04 24.92 -24.11
CA ARG A 517 -6.72 25.38 -22.88
C ARG A 517 -7.71 24.36 -22.34
N VAL A 518 -8.36 23.59 -23.21
CA VAL A 518 -9.22 22.48 -22.81
C VAL A 518 -8.41 21.36 -22.16
N GLU A 519 -7.21 21.05 -22.67
CA GLU A 519 -6.33 20.04 -22.07
C GLU A 519 -5.76 20.49 -20.70
N ASP A 520 -5.37 21.77 -20.56
CA ASP A 520 -5.00 22.35 -19.25
C ASP A 520 -6.17 22.32 -18.27
N LEU A 521 -7.37 22.71 -18.73
CA LEU A 521 -8.59 22.65 -17.92
C LEU A 521 -8.91 21.22 -17.47
N LYS A 522 -8.80 20.23 -18.37
CA LYS A 522 -8.99 18.81 -18.07
C LYS A 522 -8.05 18.34 -16.96
N THR A 523 -6.75 18.64 -17.09
CA THR A 523 -5.74 18.28 -16.07
C THR A 523 -6.09 18.88 -14.70
N ARG A 524 -6.54 20.14 -14.67
CA ARG A 524 -6.99 20.80 -13.43
C ARG A 524 -8.27 20.19 -12.87
N LEU A 525 -9.24 19.86 -13.73
CA LEU A 525 -10.49 19.21 -13.32
C LEU A 525 -10.24 17.82 -12.76
N GLU A 526 -9.32 17.04 -13.34
CA GLU A 526 -8.88 15.75 -12.80
C GLU A 526 -8.28 15.93 -11.40
N TYR A 527 -7.40 16.92 -11.21
CA TYR A 527 -6.87 17.26 -9.89
C TYR A 527 -7.98 17.62 -8.87
N TYR A 528 -8.94 18.47 -9.25
CA TYR A 528 -10.04 18.87 -8.36
C TYR A 528 -11.01 17.73 -8.06
N ARG A 529 -11.29 16.86 -9.04
CA ARG A 529 -12.05 15.62 -8.83
C ARG A 529 -11.35 14.73 -7.82
N ASP A 530 -10.04 14.53 -7.97
CA ASP A 530 -9.26 13.68 -7.07
C ASP A 530 -9.16 14.30 -5.66
N LEU A 531 -9.17 15.63 -5.56
CA LEU A 531 -9.28 16.32 -4.28
C LEU A 531 -10.67 16.12 -3.64
N ALA A 532 -11.74 16.24 -4.42
CA ALA A 532 -13.11 15.98 -3.96
C ALA A 532 -13.29 14.53 -3.50
N GLU A 533 -12.73 13.55 -4.23
CA GLU A 533 -12.78 12.15 -3.85
C GLU A 533 -12.00 11.87 -2.56
N ARG A 534 -10.83 12.50 -2.37
CA ARG A 534 -10.09 12.44 -1.11
C ARG A 534 -10.86 13.08 0.05
N ALA A 535 -11.50 14.21 -0.18
CA ALA A 535 -12.32 14.89 0.81
C ALA A 535 -13.55 14.06 1.20
N LYS A 536 -14.22 13.44 0.22
CA LYS A 536 -15.27 12.44 0.44
C LYS A 536 -14.80 11.30 1.32
N VAL A 537 -13.63 10.72 1.05
CA VAL A 537 -13.08 9.66 1.91
C VAL A 537 -12.85 10.18 3.33
N ALA A 538 -12.33 11.41 3.49
CA ALA A 538 -12.18 12.03 4.81
C ALA A 538 -13.52 12.15 5.57
N THR A 539 -14.65 12.39 4.91
CA THR A 539 -15.98 12.41 5.56
C THR A 539 -16.37 11.07 6.17
N ALA A 540 -15.82 9.94 5.68
CA ALA A 540 -16.07 8.62 6.23
C ALA A 540 -15.08 8.25 7.35
N LEU A 541 -13.86 8.80 7.31
CA LEU A 541 -12.78 8.44 8.25
C LEU A 541 -12.74 9.35 9.48
N LEU A 542 -12.99 10.64 9.32
CA LEU A 542 -12.97 11.58 10.45
C LEU A 542 -13.96 11.22 11.57
N PRO A 543 -15.21 10.78 11.29
CA PRO A 543 -16.13 10.26 12.32
C PRO A 543 -15.54 9.14 13.17
N GLU A 544 -14.79 8.24 12.51
CA GLU A 544 -14.12 7.14 13.19
C GLU A 544 -12.97 7.67 14.04
N ILE A 545 -12.18 8.63 13.54
CA ILE A 545 -11.07 9.20 14.30
C ILE A 545 -11.57 9.98 15.53
N THR A 546 -12.61 10.78 15.38
CA THR A 546 -13.14 11.65 16.45
C THR A 546 -14.18 10.97 17.34
N SER A 547 -14.54 9.71 17.05
CA SER A 547 -15.51 8.91 17.82
C SER A 547 -16.82 9.66 18.10
N ILE A 548 -17.75 9.63 17.12
CA ILE A 548 -19.11 10.14 17.33
C ILE A 548 -19.80 9.37 18.46
N ASP A 549 -19.63 8.05 18.48
CA ASP A 549 -20.09 7.18 19.54
C ASP A 549 -18.91 6.70 20.39
N GLY A 550 -19.02 6.82 21.72
CA GLY A 550 -18.00 6.35 22.66
C GLY A 550 -16.83 7.32 22.85
N LYS A 551 -15.66 6.75 23.22
CA LYS A 551 -14.42 7.48 23.50
C LYS A 551 -13.27 6.88 22.72
N ARG A 552 -12.42 7.73 22.13
CA ARG A 552 -11.14 7.32 21.54
C ARG A 552 -10.01 8.17 22.09
N SER A 553 -8.87 7.54 22.32
CA SER A 553 -7.68 8.21 22.85
C SER A 553 -6.50 8.00 21.91
N TYR A 554 -5.74 9.06 21.68
CA TYR A 554 -4.56 9.05 20.82
C TYR A 554 -3.36 9.56 21.58
N LEU A 555 -2.18 9.04 21.22
CA LEU A 555 -0.91 9.56 21.71
C LEU A 555 -0.31 10.47 20.66
N ILE A 556 -0.10 11.74 20.98
CA ILE A 556 0.69 12.66 20.16
C ILE A 556 2.08 12.71 20.76
N VAL A 557 3.12 12.34 20.01
CA VAL A 557 4.51 12.41 20.46
C VAL A 557 5.21 13.59 19.77
N LEU A 558 5.81 14.48 20.56
CA LEU A 558 6.65 15.56 20.05
C LEU A 558 8.10 15.07 19.95
N GLN A 559 8.58 14.94 18.72
CA GLN A 559 9.91 14.46 18.40
C GLN A 559 10.90 15.62 18.29
N ASP A 560 12.01 15.52 19.02
CA ASP A 560 13.14 16.42 18.91
C ASP A 560 14.08 15.92 17.80
N ASN A 561 13.87 16.42 16.59
CA ASN A 561 14.70 16.13 15.42
C ASN A 561 16.04 16.87 15.42
N LEU A 562 16.38 17.65 16.46
CA LEU A 562 17.76 18.11 16.68
C LEU A 562 18.66 16.96 17.17
N GLU A 563 18.06 15.94 17.79
CA GLU A 563 18.66 14.63 18.02
C GLU A 563 17.96 13.60 17.12
N LEU A 564 18.41 13.51 15.87
CA LEU A 564 17.70 12.82 14.80
C LEU A 564 17.60 11.30 15.05
N ARG A 565 16.45 10.73 14.69
CA ARG A 565 16.17 9.29 14.68
C ARG A 565 15.51 8.89 13.36
N PRO A 566 15.52 7.60 12.97
CA PRO A 566 14.95 7.13 11.71
C PRO A 566 13.54 7.66 11.40
N SER A 567 12.61 7.60 12.35
CA SER A 567 11.25 8.12 12.16
C SER A 567 11.05 9.57 12.65
N GLY A 568 12.08 10.40 12.63
CA GLY A 568 11.97 11.85 12.89
C GLY A 568 12.97 12.33 13.94
N GLY A 569 12.72 12.03 15.20
CA GLY A 569 13.58 12.46 16.30
C GLY A 569 13.32 11.67 17.57
N VAL A 570 14.09 11.99 18.60
CA VAL A 570 13.88 11.45 19.95
C VAL A 570 12.55 11.97 20.53
N ILE A 571 11.76 11.13 21.19
CA ILE A 571 10.50 11.59 21.78
C ILE A 571 10.82 12.42 23.04
N SER A 572 10.52 13.72 22.97
CA SER A 572 10.78 14.68 24.05
C SER A 572 9.61 14.81 25.02
N SER A 573 8.38 14.78 24.50
CA SER A 573 7.15 14.87 25.27
C SER A 573 6.02 14.17 24.54
N PHE A 574 4.94 13.89 25.25
CA PHE A 574 3.75 13.29 24.67
C PHE A 574 2.49 13.95 25.21
N ALA A 575 1.42 13.91 24.41
CA ALA A 575 0.09 14.28 24.80
C ALA A 575 -0.87 13.10 24.62
N ARG A 576 -1.70 12.85 25.62
CA ARG A 576 -2.90 12.02 25.47
C ARG A 576 -4.04 12.94 25.03
N LEU A 577 -4.52 12.73 23.81
CA LEU A 577 -5.66 13.44 23.24
C LEU A 577 -6.88 12.52 23.29
N GLU A 578 -7.94 12.96 23.96
CA GLU A 578 -9.19 12.21 24.07
C GLU A 578 -10.30 12.87 23.26
N PHE A 579 -11.02 12.05 22.51
CA PHE A 579 -12.23 12.44 21.82
C PHE A 579 -13.45 11.76 22.44
N GLU A 580 -14.53 12.52 22.57
CA GLU A 580 -15.84 12.05 23.01
C GLU A 580 -16.92 12.84 22.24
N LYS A 581 -17.86 12.14 21.60
CA LYS A 581 -18.94 12.74 20.80
C LYS A 581 -18.44 13.65 19.68
N GLY A 582 -17.37 13.25 19.00
CA GLY A 582 -16.80 13.99 17.87
C GLY A 582 -15.98 15.23 18.24
N ARG A 583 -15.78 15.53 19.53
CA ARG A 583 -15.00 16.69 20.01
C ARG A 583 -13.85 16.27 20.91
N VAL A 584 -12.83 17.12 21.00
CA VAL A 584 -11.77 16.96 21.98
C VAL A 584 -12.34 17.19 23.39
N SER A 585 -12.27 16.16 24.23
CA SER A 585 -12.77 16.21 25.60
C SER A 585 -11.68 16.50 26.63
N ASN A 586 -10.45 16.05 26.37
CA ASN A 586 -9.34 16.19 27.29
C ASN A 586 -7.98 16.16 26.55
N ILE A 587 -7.04 16.95 27.05
CA ILE A 587 -5.63 16.95 26.62
C ILE A 587 -4.76 16.88 27.86
N SER A 588 -4.06 15.77 28.05
CA SER A 588 -3.01 15.65 29.07
C SER A 588 -1.65 15.65 28.40
N VAL A 589 -0.71 16.47 28.87
CA VAL A 589 0.64 16.57 28.30
C VAL A 589 1.68 16.37 29.38
N GLU A 590 2.65 15.49 29.12
CA GLU A 590 3.72 15.15 30.04
C GLU A 590 5.08 15.05 29.29
N PRO A 591 6.21 15.34 29.96
CA PRO A 591 7.54 15.05 29.43
C PRO A 591 7.75 13.55 29.27
N ALA A 592 8.49 13.11 28.25
CA ALA A 592 8.74 11.67 28.04
C ALA A 592 9.43 11.01 29.25
N SER A 593 10.35 11.74 29.91
CA SER A 593 11.07 11.27 31.11
C SER A 593 10.15 10.87 32.27
N SER A 594 8.97 11.49 32.39
CA SER A 594 8.01 11.20 33.45
C SER A 594 7.38 9.82 33.31
N LEU A 595 7.19 9.35 32.07
CA LEU A 595 6.75 7.99 31.76
C LEU A 595 7.92 7.02 31.87
N ASP A 596 9.09 7.38 31.36
CA ASP A 596 10.30 6.56 31.36
C ASP A 596 10.79 6.22 32.77
N ALA A 597 10.61 7.13 33.73
CA ALA A 597 10.90 6.89 35.15
C ALA A 597 10.04 5.77 35.76
N LYS A 598 8.87 5.48 35.19
CA LYS A 598 7.93 4.44 35.65
C LYS A 598 8.08 3.12 34.89
N VAL A 599 8.91 3.09 33.84
CA VAL A 599 9.20 1.88 33.04
C VAL A 599 10.00 0.87 33.88
N LYS A 600 9.46 -0.35 34.03
CA LYS A 600 10.11 -1.48 34.72
C LYS A 600 11.24 -2.10 33.89
N ASP A 601 12.21 -2.73 34.54
CA ASP A 601 13.45 -3.26 33.93
C ASP A 601 13.25 -4.45 32.94
N GLU A 602 12.03 -4.98 32.82
CA GLU A 602 11.72 -6.13 31.96
C GLU A 602 11.56 -5.77 30.46
N LEU A 603 11.53 -4.48 30.11
CA LEU A 603 11.36 -4.04 28.73
C LEU A 603 12.72 -4.00 28.01
N ILE A 604 13.06 -5.11 27.34
CA ILE A 604 14.36 -5.27 26.67
C ILE A 604 14.39 -4.50 25.34
N PRO A 605 15.36 -3.58 25.12
CA PRO A 605 15.52 -2.89 23.85
C PRO A 605 16.07 -3.83 22.76
N PRO A 606 15.78 -3.55 21.47
CA PRO A 606 16.41 -4.27 20.35
C PRO A 606 17.93 -4.23 20.45
N VAL A 607 18.61 -5.31 20.04
CA VAL A 607 20.06 -5.47 20.21
C VAL A 607 20.86 -4.31 19.59
N GLU A 608 20.48 -3.87 18.39
CA GLU A 608 21.14 -2.72 17.73
C GLU A 608 21.05 -1.46 18.58
N LEU A 609 19.83 -1.14 19.04
CA LEU A 609 19.55 0.03 19.89
C LEU A 609 20.28 -0.05 21.23
N LYS A 610 20.30 -1.25 21.83
CA LYS A 610 21.01 -1.55 23.07
C LYS A 610 22.49 -1.23 22.94
N ASN A 611 23.11 -1.67 21.85
CA ASN A 611 24.55 -1.49 21.62
C ASN A 611 24.89 -0.05 21.24
N ASP A 612 24.09 0.58 20.39
CA ASP A 612 24.33 1.93 19.90
C ASP A 612 24.17 3.01 20.97
N LEU A 613 23.13 2.88 21.80
CA LEU A 613 22.75 3.88 22.79
C LEU A 613 23.09 3.44 24.22
N SER A 614 23.66 2.23 24.40
CA SER A 614 23.98 1.65 25.72
C SER A 614 22.77 1.56 26.65
N LEU A 615 21.60 1.22 26.11
CA LEU A 615 20.33 1.21 26.85
C LEU A 615 20.17 -0.07 27.68
N SER A 616 19.82 0.09 28.96
CA SER A 616 19.46 -1.04 29.82
C SER A 616 18.00 -1.48 29.63
N LYS A 617 17.11 -0.56 29.23
CA LYS A 617 15.68 -0.78 29.03
C LYS A 617 15.15 0.04 27.86
N LEU A 618 14.07 -0.42 27.24
CA LEU A 618 13.33 0.29 26.20
C LEU A 618 12.42 1.35 26.85
N THR A 619 12.55 2.59 26.38
CA THR A 619 11.83 3.76 26.88
C THR A 619 10.91 4.34 25.80
N LEU A 620 10.03 5.26 26.18
CA LEU A 620 9.25 6.02 25.21
C LEU A 620 10.18 6.92 24.39
N LYS A 621 11.14 7.57 25.05
CA LYS A 621 12.16 8.42 24.41
C LYS A 621 12.82 7.74 23.21
N ASP A 622 13.13 6.45 23.34
CA ASP A 622 13.91 5.69 22.35
C ASP A 622 13.05 4.82 21.40
N SER A 623 11.73 5.04 21.34
CA SER A 623 10.81 4.25 20.52
C SER A 623 10.73 4.66 19.03
N THR A 624 11.70 5.43 18.51
CA THR A 624 11.67 6.02 17.14
C THR A 624 12.75 5.49 16.19
N PHE A 625 13.19 4.25 16.41
CA PHE A 625 14.35 3.67 15.73
C PHE A 625 14.07 2.91 14.43
N SER A 626 12.81 2.69 14.06
CA SER A 626 12.44 2.17 12.75
C SER A 626 12.17 3.32 11.79
N ILE A 627 12.56 3.20 10.52
CA ILE A 627 12.17 4.16 9.48
C ILE A 627 10.69 4.02 9.12
N ASP A 628 10.15 2.80 9.21
CA ASP A 628 8.71 2.57 9.07
C ASP A 628 8.03 3.06 10.33
N TYR A 629 7.36 4.21 10.23
CA TYR A 629 6.70 4.82 11.37
C TYR A 629 5.67 3.91 12.07
N PRO A 630 4.91 3.01 11.43
CA PRO A 630 4.02 2.10 12.13
C PRO A 630 4.74 1.21 13.15
N SER A 631 5.99 0.82 12.86
CA SER A 631 6.81 0.03 13.79
C SER A 631 7.25 0.87 14.99
N SER A 632 7.71 2.10 14.77
CA SER A 632 8.06 3.06 15.83
C SER A 632 6.84 3.46 16.67
N ALA A 633 5.70 3.72 16.05
CA ALA A 633 4.44 4.05 16.69
C ALA A 633 3.94 2.91 17.59
N ARG A 634 4.00 1.66 17.11
CA ARG A 634 3.67 0.48 17.93
C ARG A 634 4.61 0.32 19.11
N SER A 635 5.91 0.58 18.94
CA SER A 635 6.87 0.59 20.04
C SER A 635 6.49 1.63 21.10
N ALA A 636 6.23 2.88 20.68
CA ALA A 636 5.83 3.96 21.58
C ALA A 636 4.51 3.65 22.30
N GLN A 637 3.52 3.14 21.57
CA GLN A 637 2.24 2.71 22.12
C GLN A 637 2.41 1.56 23.12
N PHE A 638 3.27 0.59 22.83
CA PHE A 638 3.54 -0.54 23.71
C PHE A 638 4.15 -0.08 25.03
N VAL A 639 5.18 0.78 24.99
CA VAL A 639 5.80 1.34 26.20
C VAL A 639 4.79 2.16 27.00
N TYR A 640 4.03 3.03 26.35
CA TYR A 640 2.99 3.83 27.00
C TYR A 640 1.95 2.95 27.69
N SER A 641 1.38 1.97 26.96
CA SER A 641 0.31 1.10 27.48
C SER A 641 0.79 0.22 28.65
N ARG A 642 2.08 -0.14 28.68
CA ARG A 642 2.66 -0.93 29.78
C ARG A 642 2.76 -0.14 31.08
N VAL A 643 2.92 1.18 31.00
CA VAL A 643 3.03 2.08 32.16
C VAL A 643 1.67 2.63 32.57
N ALA A 644 0.90 3.17 31.60
CA ALA A 644 -0.38 3.83 31.86
C ALA A 644 -1.56 2.86 31.97
N GLY A 645 -1.49 1.68 31.35
CA GLY A 645 -2.58 0.69 31.32
C GLY A 645 -3.72 1.02 30.32
N ASP A 646 -3.64 2.16 29.64
CA ASP A 646 -4.68 2.64 28.73
C ASP A 646 -4.58 2.04 27.33
N LYS A 647 -5.74 1.80 26.69
CA LYS A 647 -5.83 1.47 25.27
C LYS A 647 -5.82 2.76 24.44
N LEU A 648 -4.94 2.82 23.45
CA LEU A 648 -4.87 3.90 22.47
C LEU A 648 -5.40 3.44 21.11
N SER A 649 -6.02 4.35 20.37
CA SER A 649 -6.54 4.15 19.01
C SER A 649 -5.51 4.45 17.92
N GLY A 650 -4.39 5.07 18.27
CA GLY A 650 -3.31 5.40 17.34
C GLY A 650 -2.25 6.31 17.98
N VAL A 651 -1.22 6.62 17.19
CA VAL A 651 -0.11 7.49 17.57
C VAL A 651 0.15 8.49 16.43
N PHE A 652 0.27 9.76 16.77
CA PHE A 652 0.69 10.84 15.88
C PHE A 652 2.08 11.31 16.29
N ALA A 653 3.00 11.47 15.34
CA ALA A 653 4.30 12.06 15.61
C ALA A 653 4.37 13.43 14.96
N LEU A 654 4.74 14.43 15.74
CA LEU A 654 4.98 15.79 15.28
C LEU A 654 6.42 16.15 15.66
N ASP A 655 7.24 16.60 14.72
CA ASP A 655 8.59 17.07 15.03
C ASP A 655 8.63 18.59 15.27
N LEU A 656 9.81 19.14 15.60
CA LEU A 656 9.95 20.58 15.87
C LEU A 656 9.75 21.44 14.62
N ASP A 657 10.04 20.93 13.42
CA ASP A 657 9.78 21.63 12.16
C ASP A 657 8.28 21.70 11.84
N GLY A 658 7.54 20.63 12.12
CA GLY A 658 6.07 20.63 12.06
C GLY A 658 5.47 21.57 13.11
N MET A 659 6.03 21.59 14.32
CA MET A 659 5.63 22.52 15.38
C MET A 659 5.89 23.99 15.00
N GLU A 660 7.03 24.31 14.38
CA GLU A 660 7.31 25.67 13.88
C GLU A 660 6.30 26.10 12.80
N LYS A 661 5.90 25.20 11.90
CA LYS A 661 4.87 25.48 10.89
C LYS A 661 3.51 25.78 11.53
N LEU A 662 3.11 25.01 12.54
CA LEU A 662 1.88 25.29 13.29
C LEU A 662 1.95 26.63 14.03
N LEU A 663 3.07 26.93 14.70
CA LEU A 663 3.29 28.21 15.38
C LEU A 663 3.32 29.40 14.41
N ALA A 664 3.68 29.20 13.14
CA ALA A 664 3.65 30.25 12.14
C ALA A 664 2.22 30.74 11.86
N ILE A 665 1.22 29.85 11.99
CA ILE A 665 -0.20 30.15 11.80
C ILE A 665 -0.85 30.57 13.11
N LEU A 666 -0.62 29.82 14.19
CA LEU A 666 -1.20 30.11 15.50
C LEU A 666 -0.63 31.40 16.09
N GLY A 667 0.53 31.86 15.64
CA GLY A 667 1.25 32.99 16.23
C GLY A 667 1.92 32.62 17.55
N GLU A 668 2.46 33.62 18.24
CA GLU A 668 3.21 33.40 19.47
C GLU A 668 2.36 32.80 20.61
N ILE A 669 3.03 31.97 21.42
CA ILE A 669 2.49 31.40 22.65
C ILE A 669 3.31 31.93 23.84
N GLU A 670 2.62 32.23 24.93
CA GLU A 670 3.26 32.59 26.19
C GLU A 670 3.42 31.33 27.05
N LEU A 671 4.58 31.18 27.68
CA LEU A 671 4.84 30.13 28.66
C LEU A 671 5.07 30.80 30.03
N PRO A 672 4.02 31.06 30.81
CA PRO A 672 4.12 31.79 32.08
C PRO A 672 5.10 31.16 33.08
N GLU A 673 5.17 29.82 33.11
CA GLU A 673 6.09 29.07 33.96
C GLU A 673 7.57 29.35 33.66
N TYR A 674 7.88 29.85 32.46
CA TYR A 674 9.22 30.21 32.01
C TYR A 674 9.40 31.73 31.85
N GLY A 675 8.33 32.52 31.89
CA GLY A 675 8.36 33.97 31.66
C GLY A 675 8.82 34.36 30.24
N ILE A 676 8.58 33.51 29.24
CA ILE A 676 9.03 33.72 27.85
C ILE A 676 7.89 33.57 26.85
N ARG A 677 8.15 34.05 25.63
CA ARG A 677 7.31 33.82 24.45
C ARG A 677 8.01 32.94 23.43
N VAL A 678 7.26 31.99 22.88
CA VAL A 678 7.73 31.05 21.86
C VAL A 678 6.95 31.25 20.56
N ASN A 679 7.65 31.24 19.43
CA ASN A 679 7.09 31.36 18.09
C ASN A 679 7.90 30.50 17.11
N SER A 680 7.48 30.50 15.84
CA SER A 680 8.10 29.68 14.79
C SER A 680 9.58 29.99 14.52
N LYS A 681 10.10 31.15 14.93
CA LYS A 681 11.49 31.57 14.69
C LYS A 681 12.44 31.24 15.85
N ASN A 682 11.91 31.03 17.05
CA ASN A 682 12.73 30.84 18.25
C ASN A 682 12.52 29.48 18.94
N LEU A 683 11.61 28.62 18.45
CA LEU A 683 11.33 27.34 19.10
C LEU A 683 12.60 26.50 19.30
N LYS A 684 13.33 26.19 18.21
CA LYS A 684 14.54 25.35 18.28
C LYS A 684 15.65 25.97 19.13
N THR A 685 15.85 27.29 19.05
CA THR A 685 16.86 27.96 19.88
C THR A 685 16.52 27.92 21.37
N ARG A 686 15.23 28.01 21.72
CA ARG A 686 14.77 27.79 23.10
C ARG A 686 14.92 26.34 23.53
N VAL A 687 14.58 25.37 22.68
CA VAL A 687 14.81 23.93 22.97
C VAL A 687 16.28 23.67 23.28
N ILE A 688 17.21 24.29 22.56
CA ILE A 688 18.66 24.21 22.81
C ILE A 688 19.03 24.88 24.14
N GLU A 689 18.50 26.07 24.43
CA GLU A 689 18.75 26.79 25.69
C GLU A 689 18.32 25.96 26.90
N TYR A 690 17.14 25.34 26.87
CA TYR A 690 16.65 24.50 27.96
C TYR A 690 17.31 23.12 28.00
N ALA A 691 17.87 22.64 26.89
CA ALA A 691 18.73 21.45 26.90
C ALA A 691 20.02 21.66 27.69
N GLN A 692 20.63 22.84 27.62
CA GLN A 692 21.81 23.19 28.44
C GLN A 692 21.50 23.18 29.95
N LYS A 693 20.23 23.43 30.31
CA LYS A 693 19.75 23.40 31.69
C LYS A 693 19.27 22.01 32.13
N GLY A 694 19.26 21.01 31.24
CA GLY A 694 18.71 19.68 31.51
C GLY A 694 17.18 19.63 31.58
N GLU A 695 16.48 20.59 30.97
CA GLU A 695 15.02 20.75 31.04
C GLU A 695 14.34 20.70 29.67
N SER A 696 15.02 20.20 28.63
CA SER A 696 14.52 20.22 27.25
C SER A 696 13.16 19.51 27.10
N ASP A 697 12.94 18.41 27.80
CA ASP A 697 11.71 17.61 27.74
C ASP A 697 10.53 18.31 28.44
N LYS A 698 10.78 18.91 29.61
CA LYS A 698 9.81 19.76 30.33
C LYS A 698 9.41 20.97 29.50
N PHE A 699 10.39 21.63 28.89
CA PHE A 699 10.14 22.76 28.01
C PHE A 699 9.31 22.35 26.78
N SER A 700 9.68 21.26 26.11
CA SER A 700 8.91 20.71 24.99
C SER A 700 7.48 20.34 25.38
N ALA A 701 7.26 19.76 26.56
CA ALA A 701 5.93 19.45 27.06
C ALA A 701 5.09 20.72 27.30
N ALA A 702 5.69 21.79 27.85
CA ALA A 702 5.03 23.07 28.04
C ALA A 702 4.63 23.72 26.70
N VAL A 703 5.51 23.68 25.69
CA VAL A 703 5.19 24.13 24.33
C VAL A 703 4.04 23.32 23.75
N LEU A 704 4.15 21.98 23.75
CA LEU A 704 3.12 21.09 23.20
C LEU A 704 1.76 21.35 23.85
N LYS A 705 1.72 21.47 25.18
CA LYS A 705 0.50 21.78 25.95
C LYS A 705 -0.14 23.09 25.50
N ASN A 706 0.62 24.17 25.42
CA ASN A 706 0.10 25.48 25.07
C ASN A 706 -0.33 25.55 23.60
N VAL A 707 0.39 24.88 22.68
CA VAL A 707 -0.03 24.78 21.28
C VAL A 707 -1.32 23.98 21.13
N LEU A 708 -1.43 22.80 21.75
CA LEU A 708 -2.64 21.98 21.68
C LEU A 708 -3.84 22.69 22.31
N ASN A 709 -3.64 23.39 23.43
CA ASN A 709 -4.70 24.18 24.04
C ASN A 709 -5.15 25.35 23.16
N LYS A 710 -4.21 26.04 22.49
CA LYS A 710 -4.53 27.10 21.54
C LYS A 710 -5.24 26.57 20.30
N LEU A 711 -4.85 25.39 19.83
CA LEU A 711 -5.46 24.72 18.68
C LEU A 711 -6.89 24.26 18.96
N PHE A 712 -7.14 23.65 20.12
CA PHE A 712 -8.41 22.97 20.41
C PHE A 712 -9.33 23.68 21.41
N PHE A 713 -8.90 24.71 22.13
CA PHE A 713 -9.74 25.37 23.15
C PHE A 713 -9.81 26.90 23.04
N LEU A 714 -9.03 27.54 22.17
CA LEU A 714 -9.13 28.99 21.92
C LEU A 714 -9.92 29.27 20.63
N SER A 715 -10.79 30.29 20.68
CA SER A 715 -11.75 30.62 19.61
C SER A 715 -11.12 31.39 18.44
N ASN A 716 -11.61 31.15 17.21
CA ASN A 716 -11.26 31.85 15.95
C ASN A 716 -9.95 31.42 15.27
N ASN A 717 -9.61 30.13 15.32
CA ASN A 717 -8.49 29.61 14.54
C ASN A 717 -8.79 29.61 13.04
N ASN A 718 -7.80 29.99 12.21
CA ASN A 718 -7.90 29.81 10.76
C ASN A 718 -7.67 28.34 10.39
N TRP A 719 -8.72 27.52 10.53
CA TRP A 719 -8.65 26.09 10.26
C TRP A 719 -8.22 25.73 8.83
N ALA A 720 -8.48 26.59 7.84
CA ALA A 720 -8.03 26.36 6.47
C ALA A 720 -6.49 26.41 6.37
N GLU A 721 -5.87 27.43 6.96
CA GLU A 721 -4.40 27.53 7.04
C GLU A 721 -3.80 26.40 7.89
N ILE A 722 -4.43 26.06 9.02
CA ILE A 722 -3.96 24.98 9.89
C ILE A 722 -3.95 23.64 9.14
N VAL A 723 -5.06 23.29 8.47
CA VAL A 723 -5.15 22.04 7.69
C VAL A 723 -4.11 22.04 6.57
N SER A 724 -3.91 23.16 5.88
CA SER A 724 -2.86 23.32 4.86
C SER A 724 -1.46 23.09 5.44
N SER A 725 -1.16 23.62 6.63
CA SER A 725 0.12 23.38 7.30
C SER A 725 0.29 21.94 7.79
N LEU A 726 -0.79 21.28 8.22
CA LEU A 726 -0.77 19.87 8.58
C LEU A 726 -0.52 18.99 7.34
N ASP A 727 -1.16 19.27 6.21
CA ASP A 727 -0.92 18.59 4.93
C ASP A 727 0.52 18.80 4.43
N LEU A 728 1.03 20.02 4.53
CA LEU A 728 2.43 20.32 4.24
C LEU A 728 3.36 19.54 5.18
N SER A 729 3.02 19.43 6.47
CA SER A 729 3.80 18.67 7.43
C SER A 729 3.75 17.16 7.16
N LEU A 730 2.62 16.62 6.71
CA LEU A 730 2.47 15.22 6.31
C LEU A 730 3.32 14.90 5.06
N SER A 731 3.19 15.72 4.02
CA SER A 731 3.95 15.55 2.77
C SER A 731 5.47 15.69 2.95
N GLN A 732 5.89 16.56 3.88
CA GLN A 732 7.31 16.74 4.23
C GLN A 732 7.79 15.80 5.34
N LYS A 733 6.94 14.89 5.84
CA LYS A 733 7.23 13.93 6.93
C LYS A 733 7.69 14.58 8.25
N HIS A 734 7.12 15.74 8.54
CA HIS A 734 7.20 16.42 9.85
C HIS A 734 5.99 16.11 10.75
N LEU A 735 4.94 15.55 10.16
CA LEU A 735 3.81 14.91 10.84
C LEU A 735 3.67 13.49 10.28
N LEU A 736 3.51 12.49 11.15
CA LEU A 736 3.27 11.11 10.76
C LEU A 736 2.11 10.52 11.56
N ILE A 737 1.34 9.64 10.93
CA ILE A 737 0.08 9.13 11.49
C ILE A 737 0.10 7.59 11.49
N TYR A 738 -0.15 7.01 12.65
CA TYR A 738 -0.40 5.59 12.83
C TYR A 738 -1.76 5.39 13.52
N LEU A 739 -2.59 4.52 12.96
CA LEU A 739 -3.92 4.19 13.47
C LEU A 739 -4.01 2.67 13.66
N ASN A 740 -4.62 2.23 14.76
CA ASN A 740 -4.76 0.80 15.07
C ASN A 740 -5.80 0.10 14.21
N ASP A 741 -6.82 0.84 13.77
CA ASP A 741 -7.81 0.30 12.84
C ASP A 741 -7.15 0.04 11.47
N PRO A 742 -7.21 -1.20 10.95
CA PRO A 742 -6.54 -1.54 9.69
C PRO A 742 -7.04 -0.76 8.47
N LYS A 743 -8.33 -0.37 8.44
CA LYS A 743 -8.88 0.42 7.33
C LYS A 743 -8.32 1.83 7.37
N LEU A 744 -8.28 2.43 8.56
CA LEU A 744 -7.71 3.76 8.75
C LEU A 744 -6.20 3.77 8.47
N LEU A 745 -5.47 2.73 8.88
CA LEU A 745 -4.04 2.58 8.60
C LEU A 745 -3.76 2.42 7.10
N SER A 746 -4.55 1.61 6.39
CA SER A 746 -4.43 1.43 4.94
C SER A 746 -4.63 2.75 4.19
N PHE A 747 -5.60 3.56 4.63
CA PHE A 747 -5.78 4.90 4.08
C PHE A 747 -4.55 5.79 4.34
N ALA A 748 -4.09 5.89 5.60
CA ALA A 748 -2.91 6.68 5.95
C ALA A 748 -1.66 6.23 5.17
N ALA A 749 -1.51 4.93 4.92
CA ALA A 749 -0.44 4.38 4.09
C ALA A 749 -0.57 4.82 2.62
N SER A 750 -1.77 4.74 2.03
CA SER A 750 -2.02 5.15 0.64
C SER A 750 -1.77 6.65 0.40
N ALA A 751 -1.99 7.48 1.43
CA ALA A 751 -1.74 8.91 1.40
C ALA A 751 -0.29 9.28 1.77
N ASN A 752 0.58 8.30 2.02
CA ASN A 752 1.95 8.46 2.50
C ASN A 752 2.07 9.19 3.87
N TRP A 753 0.98 9.22 4.66
CA TRP A 753 0.95 9.81 6.00
C TRP A 753 1.56 8.91 7.06
N ALA A 754 1.56 7.60 6.79
CA ALA A 754 2.12 6.60 7.69
C ALA A 754 3.64 6.45 7.57
N GLY A 755 4.33 7.21 6.70
CA GLY A 755 5.80 7.15 6.56
C GLY A 755 6.34 5.73 6.32
N ILE A 756 5.64 4.93 5.52
CA ILE A 756 6.04 3.56 5.18
C ILE A 756 6.98 3.61 3.98
N LEU A 757 8.14 2.98 4.07
CA LEU A 757 9.00 2.78 2.90
C LEU A 757 8.48 1.61 2.04
N PRO A 758 8.56 1.70 0.71
CA PRO A 758 8.16 0.60 -0.17
C PRO A 758 9.02 -0.64 0.07
N ARG A 759 8.44 -1.82 -0.15
CA ARG A 759 9.09 -3.09 0.16
C ARG A 759 9.98 -3.60 -0.99
N GLN A 760 9.69 -3.27 -2.24
CA GLN A 760 10.48 -3.72 -3.39
C GLN A 760 10.53 -2.67 -4.51
N ALA A 761 11.65 -2.69 -5.24
CA ALA A 761 11.80 -2.10 -6.56
C ALA A 761 11.12 -3.01 -7.59
N GLY A 762 10.14 -2.52 -8.33
CA GLY A 762 9.51 -3.27 -9.42
C GLY A 762 10.41 -3.25 -10.65
N SER A 763 10.62 -4.38 -11.33
CA SER A 763 11.22 -4.38 -12.67
C SER A 763 10.40 -5.28 -13.58
N GLU A 764 9.80 -4.68 -14.60
CA GLU A 764 9.02 -5.32 -15.64
C GLU A 764 9.66 -5.02 -17.00
N GLU A 765 9.28 -5.76 -18.02
CA GLU A 765 9.79 -5.49 -19.37
C GLU A 765 9.32 -4.09 -19.82
N GLY A 766 10.27 -3.19 -20.09
CA GLY A 766 9.97 -1.80 -20.44
C GLY A 766 9.77 -0.85 -19.26
N ARG A 767 9.87 -1.31 -18.00
CA ARG A 767 9.78 -0.44 -16.80
C ARG A 767 10.68 -0.91 -15.65
N VAL A 768 11.45 0.01 -15.07
CA VAL A 768 12.29 -0.26 -13.88
C VAL A 768 12.03 0.81 -12.83
N ASP A 769 11.61 0.41 -11.64
CA ASP A 769 11.34 1.26 -10.48
C ASP A 769 12.44 1.06 -9.43
N ASP A 770 13.51 1.84 -9.51
CA ASP A 770 14.60 1.87 -8.54
C ASP A 770 14.22 2.76 -7.33
N PHE A 771 14.86 2.54 -6.18
CA PHE A 771 14.74 3.43 -5.04
C PHE A 771 16.00 3.56 -4.18
N LEU A 772 16.08 4.68 -3.47
CA LEU A 772 17.11 4.97 -2.48
C LEU A 772 16.46 5.62 -1.26
N SER A 773 16.79 5.14 -0.06
CA SER A 773 16.53 5.87 1.18
C SER A 773 17.78 5.92 2.04
N PHE A 774 18.26 7.13 2.33
CA PHE A 774 19.40 7.38 3.20
C PHE A 774 18.90 7.80 4.58
N VAL A 775 19.11 6.94 5.58
CA VAL A 775 18.54 7.12 6.92
C VAL A 775 19.65 7.23 7.96
N GLU A 776 19.60 8.27 8.77
CA GLU A 776 20.55 8.59 9.82
C GLU A 776 19.92 8.38 11.21
N SER A 777 20.64 7.73 12.12
CA SER A 777 20.29 7.69 13.54
C SER A 777 21.43 8.33 14.34
N ASN A 778 21.16 9.46 15.02
CA ASN A 778 22.16 10.15 15.83
C ASN A 778 22.42 9.40 17.14
N ILE A 779 23.44 8.53 17.13
CA ILE A 779 23.85 7.75 18.30
C ILE A 779 24.83 8.52 19.21
N GLY A 780 25.23 9.73 18.82
CA GLY A 780 26.02 10.64 19.65
C GLY A 780 25.24 11.27 20.81
N GLN A 781 23.92 11.06 20.87
CA GLN A 781 23.03 11.53 21.94
C GLN A 781 23.18 13.03 22.24
N ASN A 782 23.23 13.83 21.17
CA ASN A 782 23.42 15.28 21.23
C ASN A 782 22.60 15.98 20.13
N LYS A 783 22.54 17.30 20.19
CA LYS A 783 21.74 18.15 19.29
C LYS A 783 22.49 18.62 18.04
N ALA A 784 23.53 17.91 17.62
CA ALA A 784 24.37 18.32 16.49
C ALA A 784 23.60 18.44 15.16
N ASN A 785 22.45 17.76 15.00
CA ASN A 785 21.64 17.87 13.77
C ASN A 785 21.13 19.30 13.52
N TYR A 786 21.04 20.16 14.55
CA TYR A 786 20.71 21.56 14.37
C TYR A 786 21.70 22.28 13.43
N ASN A 787 23.00 22.01 13.61
CA ASN A 787 24.13 22.61 12.88
C ASN A 787 24.67 21.70 11.75
N LEU A 788 23.95 20.63 11.41
CA LEU A 788 24.37 19.71 10.36
C LEU A 788 23.82 20.18 9.01
N GLU A 789 24.72 20.36 8.04
CA GLU A 789 24.37 20.61 6.64
C GLU A 789 24.70 19.39 5.80
N ARG A 790 23.80 19.07 4.85
CA ARG A 790 23.90 17.89 3.99
C ARG A 790 23.53 18.25 2.55
N SER A 791 24.18 17.61 1.59
CA SER A 791 23.76 17.61 0.19
C SER A 791 24.03 16.26 -0.47
N PHE A 792 23.16 15.91 -1.41
CA PHE A 792 23.14 14.61 -2.07
C PHE A 792 23.44 14.78 -3.55
N ASN A 793 24.37 13.99 -4.06
CA ASN A 793 24.68 13.89 -5.47
C ASN A 793 24.66 12.42 -5.87
N ILE A 794 23.74 12.06 -6.75
CA ILE A 794 23.59 10.70 -7.27
C ILE A 794 24.06 10.72 -8.71
N GLU A 795 25.09 9.95 -9.03
CA GLU A 795 25.50 9.71 -10.40
C GLU A 795 25.13 8.28 -10.80
N SER A 796 24.32 8.13 -11.85
CA SER A 796 23.89 6.83 -12.38
C SER A 796 24.50 6.61 -13.76
N ASN A 797 25.22 5.52 -13.93
CA ASN A 797 25.96 5.15 -15.13
C ASN A 797 25.45 3.82 -15.65
N LEU A 798 24.90 3.82 -16.88
CA LEU A 798 24.48 2.60 -17.56
C LEU A 798 25.65 2.02 -18.37
N SER A 799 25.99 0.74 -18.14
CA SER A 799 27.06 0.07 -18.88
C SER A 799 26.64 -0.37 -20.28
N LYS A 800 27.58 -0.85 -21.10
CA LYS A 800 27.28 -1.42 -22.43
C LYS A 800 26.43 -2.68 -22.34
N GLU A 801 26.57 -3.42 -21.24
CA GLU A 801 25.81 -4.62 -20.87
C GLU A 801 24.45 -4.28 -20.22
N LEU A 802 24.06 -3.00 -20.24
CA LEU A 802 22.81 -2.49 -19.68
C LEU A 802 22.67 -2.67 -18.16
N VAL A 803 23.78 -2.85 -17.45
CA VAL A 803 23.80 -2.87 -15.98
C VAL A 803 23.94 -1.45 -15.46
N LEU A 804 23.08 -1.08 -14.50
CA LEU A 804 23.09 0.25 -13.90
C LEU A 804 23.98 0.28 -12.67
N SER A 805 24.88 1.26 -12.62
CA SER A 805 25.75 1.52 -11.47
C SER A 805 25.50 2.94 -10.95
N HIS A 806 25.52 3.08 -9.63
CA HIS A 806 25.27 4.32 -8.92
C HIS A 806 26.49 4.70 -8.10
N THR A 807 26.78 5.99 -8.07
CA THR A 807 27.67 6.62 -7.09
C THR A 807 26.85 7.63 -6.32
N LEU A 808 26.51 7.28 -5.07
CA LEU A 808 25.93 8.21 -4.12
C LEU A 808 27.05 8.97 -3.42
N LYS A 809 27.08 10.29 -3.55
CA LYS A 809 27.92 11.19 -2.77
C LYS A 809 27.04 12.00 -1.81
N VAL A 810 27.29 11.87 -0.52
CA VAL A 810 26.67 12.69 0.53
C VAL A 810 27.74 13.58 1.14
N ASN A 811 27.62 14.89 0.93
CA ASN A 811 28.48 15.87 1.57
C ASN A 811 27.85 16.28 2.89
N MET A 812 28.60 16.17 3.99
CA MET A 812 28.13 16.49 5.33
C MET A 812 29.09 17.46 6.01
N THR A 813 28.56 18.48 6.68
CA THR A 813 29.37 19.42 7.47
C THR A 813 28.73 19.61 8.85
N ASN A 814 29.50 19.34 9.91
CA ASN A 814 29.08 19.65 11.28
C ASN A 814 29.52 21.09 11.61
N GLN A 815 28.61 22.06 11.58
CA GLN A 815 28.93 23.46 11.85
C GLN A 815 28.98 23.82 13.35
N SER A 816 28.90 22.83 14.24
CA SER A 816 29.03 23.05 15.68
C SER A 816 30.38 23.74 16.00
N LEU A 817 30.37 24.68 16.94
CA LEU A 817 31.55 25.49 17.26
C LEU A 817 32.55 24.80 18.21
N SER A 818 32.05 23.87 19.02
CA SER A 818 32.78 23.19 20.10
C SER A 818 32.13 21.84 20.44
N GLU A 819 32.84 21.03 21.22
CA GLU A 819 32.37 19.76 21.81
C GLU A 819 31.43 19.95 23.01
N SER A 820 31.02 21.18 23.30
CA SER A 820 30.20 21.49 24.47
C SER A 820 28.74 21.09 24.26
N GLN A 821 28.15 20.47 25.28
CA GLN A 821 26.72 20.20 25.35
C GLN A 821 25.89 21.49 25.12
N PRO A 822 24.77 21.41 24.38
CA PRO A 822 24.09 20.20 23.93
C PRO A 822 24.55 19.75 22.53
N PHE A 823 25.59 20.37 21.96
CA PHE A 823 26.19 19.97 20.68
C PHE A 823 27.35 19.00 20.91
N GLY A 824 28.08 18.69 19.83
CA GLY A 824 29.34 17.96 19.90
C GLY A 824 29.64 17.22 18.59
N SER A 825 30.51 16.22 18.69
CA SER A 825 30.76 15.26 17.64
C SER A 825 29.47 14.55 17.21
N TYR A 826 29.16 14.62 15.92
CA TYR A 826 28.00 13.96 15.32
C TYR A 826 28.37 12.53 14.97
N LYS A 827 27.96 11.59 15.81
CA LYS A 827 28.11 10.16 15.57
C LYS A 827 26.78 9.58 15.11
N ALA A 828 26.74 8.96 13.94
CA ALA A 828 25.50 8.47 13.36
C ALA A 828 25.64 7.05 12.81
N ARG A 829 24.63 6.21 13.10
CA ARG A 829 24.40 4.99 12.33
C ARG A 829 23.68 5.35 11.05
N ILE A 830 24.26 4.97 9.94
CA ILE A 830 23.66 5.10 8.61
C ILE A 830 22.97 3.78 8.27
N LYS A 831 21.76 3.87 7.73
CA LYS A 831 21.06 2.78 7.05
C LYS A 831 20.66 3.27 5.66
N MET A 832 21.30 2.71 4.63
CA MET A 832 20.95 2.98 3.24
C MET A 832 20.11 1.83 2.71
N TYR A 833 18.83 2.10 2.41
CA TYR A 833 17.92 1.14 1.81
C TYR A 833 18.03 1.21 0.29
N LEU A 834 18.19 0.05 -0.33
CA LEU A 834 18.45 -0.13 -1.76
C LEU A 834 17.52 -1.23 -2.32
N PRO A 835 17.37 -1.34 -3.65
CA PRO A 835 16.67 -2.44 -4.28
C PRO A 835 17.25 -3.80 -3.88
N SER A 836 16.39 -4.82 -3.84
CA SER A 836 16.84 -6.19 -3.61
C SER A 836 17.86 -6.63 -4.66
N GLY A 837 18.95 -7.24 -4.21
CA GLY A 837 20.05 -7.67 -5.08
C GLY A 837 21.03 -6.57 -5.50
N ALA A 838 20.91 -5.35 -4.96
CA ALA A 838 21.95 -4.33 -5.13
C ALA A 838 23.27 -4.78 -4.48
N ARG A 839 24.38 -4.63 -5.20
CA ARG A 839 25.73 -4.99 -4.73
C ARG A 839 26.56 -3.74 -4.50
N VAL A 840 27.20 -3.66 -3.35
CA VAL A 840 28.14 -2.57 -3.04
C VAL A 840 29.49 -2.90 -3.66
N ASP A 841 30.00 -1.96 -4.42
CA ASP A 841 31.31 -2.10 -5.05
C ASP A 841 32.41 -1.48 -4.17
N SER A 842 32.13 -0.31 -3.57
CA SER A 842 33.03 0.33 -2.60
C SER A 842 32.31 1.38 -1.76
N ALA A 843 32.81 1.67 -0.56
CA ALA A 843 32.36 2.80 0.24
C ALA A 843 33.56 3.55 0.85
N SER A 844 33.56 4.88 0.80
CA SER A 844 34.56 5.70 1.46
C SER A 844 33.95 6.85 2.23
N PHE A 845 34.58 7.24 3.33
CA PHE A 845 34.19 8.37 4.15
C PHE A 845 35.43 9.18 4.53
N LYS A 846 35.40 10.51 4.33
CA LYS A 846 36.58 11.39 4.53
C LYS A 846 37.83 10.95 3.73
N LYS A 847 37.62 10.32 2.57
CA LYS A 847 38.65 9.70 1.71
C LYS A 847 39.29 8.43 2.28
N GLU A 848 38.83 7.94 3.42
CA GLU A 848 39.21 6.64 3.96
C GLU A 848 38.27 5.56 3.42
N ASP A 849 38.81 4.40 3.07
CA ASP A 849 38.00 3.25 2.65
C ASP A 849 37.32 2.65 3.88
N ILE A 850 35.99 2.57 3.84
CA ILE A 850 35.18 1.99 4.91
C ILE A 850 34.44 0.73 4.46
N THR A 851 34.76 0.20 3.27
CA THR A 851 34.03 -0.91 2.63
C THR A 851 33.93 -2.14 3.55
N GLU A 852 34.98 -2.47 4.31
CA GLU A 852 34.98 -3.59 5.26
C GLU A 852 34.05 -3.39 6.47
N PHE A 853 33.69 -2.15 6.80
CA PHE A 853 32.78 -1.82 7.89
C PHE A 853 31.31 -1.70 7.45
N VAL A 854 31.05 -1.80 6.13
CA VAL A 854 29.70 -1.77 5.58
C VAL A 854 29.08 -3.15 5.73
N VAL A 855 28.07 -3.25 6.59
CA VAL A 855 27.36 -4.51 6.86
C VAL A 855 26.04 -4.52 6.10
N PRO A 856 25.74 -5.53 5.27
CA PRO A 856 24.43 -5.66 4.66
C PRO A 856 23.38 -6.04 5.71
N PHE A 857 22.16 -5.53 5.55
CA PHE A 857 21.02 -5.93 6.36
C PHE A 857 19.78 -6.12 5.49
N SER A 858 18.79 -6.82 6.03
CA SER A 858 17.45 -6.91 5.43
C SER A 858 16.40 -6.49 6.45
N ASP A 859 15.39 -5.77 5.98
CA ASP A 859 14.34 -5.21 6.82
C ASP A 859 13.00 -5.17 6.06
N PHE A 860 12.01 -5.95 6.52
CA PHE A 860 10.65 -6.04 5.95
C PHE A 860 10.57 -6.19 4.41
N GLY A 861 11.47 -6.97 3.82
CA GLY A 861 11.53 -7.22 2.36
C GLY A 861 12.45 -6.28 1.58
N ARG A 862 13.06 -5.31 2.26
CA ARG A 862 14.10 -4.42 1.72
C ARG A 862 15.49 -4.98 2.04
N SER A 863 16.46 -4.67 1.20
CA SER A 863 17.88 -4.84 1.52
C SER A 863 18.53 -3.49 1.70
N GLY A 864 19.61 -3.45 2.46
CA GLY A 864 20.34 -2.22 2.66
C GLY A 864 21.70 -2.46 3.28
N LEU A 865 22.32 -1.35 3.61
CA LEU A 865 23.66 -1.31 4.18
C LEU A 865 23.64 -0.47 5.44
N THR A 866 24.37 -0.93 6.45
CA THR A 866 24.56 -0.18 7.68
C THR A 866 26.02 -0.07 8.07
N PHE A 867 26.38 1.11 8.56
CA PHE A 867 27.71 1.44 9.07
C PHE A 867 27.58 2.67 9.97
N VAL A 868 28.64 3.01 10.68
CA VAL A 868 28.69 4.18 11.57
C VAL A 868 29.66 5.20 11.01
N ILE A 869 29.29 6.47 11.09
CA ILE A 869 30.16 7.61 10.76
C ILE A 869 30.27 8.55 11.96
N GLU A 870 31.32 9.37 11.97
CA GLU A 870 31.57 10.36 13.01
C GLU A 870 32.12 11.66 12.41
N LEU A 871 31.59 12.81 12.84
CA LEU A 871 32.02 14.14 12.43
C LEU A 871 32.24 15.04 13.64
N ALA A 872 33.48 15.43 13.88
CA ALA A 872 33.84 16.41 14.89
C ALA A 872 33.26 17.81 14.55
N PRO A 873 33.12 18.71 15.53
CA PRO A 873 32.77 20.11 15.30
C PRO A 873 33.67 20.77 14.26
N LYS A 874 33.06 21.52 13.33
CA LYS A 874 33.67 22.16 12.15
C LYS A 874 34.24 21.21 11.10
N GLU A 875 34.07 19.90 11.27
CA GLU A 875 34.57 18.90 10.32
C GLU A 875 33.63 18.74 9.12
N LYS A 876 34.22 18.40 7.98
CA LYS A 876 33.52 18.04 6.74
C LYS A 876 33.80 16.58 6.41
N GLY A 877 32.75 15.84 6.05
CA GLY A 877 32.85 14.46 5.59
C GLY A 877 32.16 14.28 4.25
N ASP A 878 32.90 13.73 3.30
CA ASP A 878 32.36 13.24 2.04
C ASP A 878 32.17 11.73 2.17
N LEU A 879 30.92 11.27 2.19
CA LEU A 879 30.57 9.87 2.06
C LEU A 879 30.34 9.55 0.58
N ILE A 880 31.04 8.56 0.05
CA ILE A 880 30.89 8.09 -1.34
C ILE A 880 30.60 6.60 -1.29
N VAL A 881 29.42 6.20 -1.74
CA VAL A 881 29.03 4.78 -1.87
C VAL A 881 28.80 4.47 -3.33
N LYS A 882 29.52 3.48 -3.84
CA LYS A 882 29.36 2.93 -5.18
C LYS A 882 28.64 1.60 -5.09
N TYR A 883 27.55 1.46 -5.83
CA TYR A 883 26.78 0.22 -5.88
C TYR A 883 26.21 -0.02 -7.26
N SER A 884 25.93 -1.27 -7.59
CA SER A 884 25.37 -1.70 -8.87
C SER A 884 24.07 -2.47 -8.65
N LEU A 885 23.13 -2.29 -9.57
CA LEU A 885 21.91 -3.09 -9.57
C LEU A 885 22.22 -4.48 -10.14
N GLY A 886 21.71 -5.53 -9.48
CA GLY A 886 22.02 -6.92 -9.86
C GLY A 886 21.41 -7.38 -11.19
N ASN A 887 20.46 -6.62 -11.76
CA ASN A 887 19.75 -6.98 -12.99
C ASN A 887 19.96 -5.92 -14.09
N PRO A 888 20.28 -6.32 -15.33
CA PRO A 888 20.33 -5.40 -16.46
C PRO A 888 18.94 -4.87 -16.84
N LEU A 889 18.89 -3.68 -17.43
CA LEU A 889 17.65 -3.07 -17.92
C LEU A 889 17.06 -3.92 -19.06
N LYS A 890 15.76 -4.22 -18.96
CA LYS A 890 15.01 -4.97 -19.99
C LYS A 890 14.17 -4.02 -20.82
N PHE A 891 14.48 -3.92 -22.12
CA PHE A 891 13.75 -3.09 -23.07
C PHE A 891 12.53 -3.85 -23.63
N LYS A 892 11.42 -3.14 -23.82
CA LYS A 892 10.21 -3.61 -24.51
C LYS A 892 9.96 -2.70 -25.71
N ASP A 893 9.75 -3.29 -26.89
CA ASP A 893 9.53 -2.53 -28.14
C ASP A 893 10.63 -1.48 -28.42
N GLY A 894 11.87 -1.76 -28.01
CA GLY A 894 13.02 -0.85 -28.17
C GLY A 894 13.11 0.26 -27.11
N GLY A 895 12.22 0.31 -26.12
CA GLY A 895 12.21 1.32 -25.05
C GLY A 895 12.19 0.75 -23.62
N VAL A 896 12.66 1.53 -22.64
CA VAL A 896 12.50 1.26 -21.21
C VAL A 896 12.31 2.56 -20.43
N LYS A 897 11.37 2.58 -19.48
CA LYS A 897 11.16 3.68 -18.56
C LYS A 897 11.80 3.37 -17.21
N TYR A 898 12.85 4.10 -16.87
CA TYR A 898 13.55 3.96 -15.60
C TYR A 898 13.09 5.05 -14.63
N TYR A 899 12.73 4.67 -13.41
CA TYR A 899 12.40 5.56 -12.31
C TYR A 899 13.44 5.44 -11.20
N LEU A 900 13.82 6.58 -10.60
CA LEU A 900 14.59 6.63 -9.37
C LEU A 900 13.74 7.32 -8.29
N ASN A 901 13.30 6.53 -7.31
CA ASN A 901 12.53 7.00 -6.16
C ASN A 901 13.47 7.29 -4.97
N VAL A 902 13.63 8.55 -4.59
CA VAL A 902 14.45 8.95 -3.44
C VAL A 902 13.53 9.29 -2.27
N PHE A 903 13.55 8.45 -1.23
CA PHE A 903 12.69 8.61 -0.06
C PHE A 903 13.36 9.46 1.02
N LYS A 904 12.66 10.53 1.40
CA LYS A 904 13.05 11.43 2.48
C LYS A 904 12.95 10.71 3.82
N GLN A 905 13.97 10.90 4.66
CA GLN A 905 13.91 10.56 6.07
C GLN A 905 13.06 11.61 6.84
N PRO A 906 12.07 11.21 7.64
CA PRO A 906 11.36 12.11 8.56
C PRO A 906 12.31 12.94 9.45
N GLY A 907 11.91 14.14 9.86
CA GLY A 907 12.73 15.00 10.74
C GLY A 907 13.89 15.74 10.06
N THR A 908 14.22 15.43 8.81
CA THR A 908 15.28 16.11 8.06
C THR A 908 14.80 17.40 7.41
N LYS A 909 15.73 18.34 7.17
CA LYS A 909 15.48 19.58 6.42
C LYS A 909 15.32 19.31 4.91
N SER A 910 15.10 20.36 4.13
CA SER A 910 15.09 20.30 2.66
C SER A 910 16.51 20.28 2.10
N ASP A 911 17.18 19.13 2.13
CA ASP A 911 18.56 19.00 1.65
C ASP A 911 18.63 19.08 0.11
N SER A 912 19.69 19.65 -0.44
CA SER A 912 19.87 19.72 -1.90
C SER A 912 20.12 18.34 -2.49
N LEU A 913 19.48 18.05 -3.62
CA LEU A 913 19.62 16.79 -4.35
C LEU A 913 19.93 17.05 -5.82
N VAL A 914 21.02 16.49 -6.31
CA VAL A 914 21.38 16.50 -7.73
C VAL A 914 21.46 15.07 -8.23
N TRP A 915 20.76 14.77 -9.31
CA TRP A 915 20.84 13.48 -9.99
C TRP A 915 21.39 13.66 -11.39
N LYS A 916 22.48 12.95 -11.70
CA LYS A 916 23.09 12.90 -13.03
C LYS A 916 22.99 11.49 -13.58
N PHE A 917 22.39 11.35 -14.75
CA PHE A 917 22.26 10.07 -15.46
C PHE A 917 23.13 10.11 -16.71
N LYS A 918 24.03 9.13 -16.89
CA LYS A 918 24.96 9.02 -18.01
C LYS A 918 24.73 7.74 -18.80
N LEU A 919 24.75 7.84 -20.12
CA LEU A 919 24.48 6.74 -21.05
C LEU A 919 25.68 6.30 -21.88
N PRO A 920 25.69 5.03 -22.32
CA PRO A 920 26.60 4.54 -23.35
C PRO A 920 26.16 5.00 -24.74
N GLU A 921 27.06 4.94 -25.74
CA GLU A 921 26.82 5.46 -27.10
C GLU A 921 25.63 4.80 -27.84
N ASN A 922 25.27 3.57 -27.47
CA ASN A 922 24.23 2.76 -28.11
C ASN A 922 22.80 3.02 -27.57
N VAL A 923 22.63 3.83 -26.52
CA VAL A 923 21.32 4.11 -25.90
C VAL A 923 21.06 5.62 -25.93
N LYS A 924 19.83 6.03 -26.23
CA LYS A 924 19.43 7.45 -26.28
C LYS A 924 18.31 7.76 -25.29
N ILE A 925 18.26 9.00 -24.79
CA ILE A 925 17.15 9.51 -23.98
C ILE A 925 16.07 10.05 -24.91
N ASN A 926 14.92 9.38 -24.98
CA ASN A 926 13.75 9.87 -25.71
C ASN A 926 13.13 11.07 -24.96
N SER A 927 12.76 10.90 -23.69
CA SER A 927 12.19 11.95 -22.82
C SER A 927 12.57 11.75 -21.35
N GLY A 928 12.50 12.81 -20.54
CA GLY A 928 12.86 12.82 -19.12
C GLY A 928 12.71 14.22 -18.51
N GLU A 929 12.66 14.30 -17.18
CA GLU A 929 12.32 15.53 -16.43
C GLU A 929 13.48 16.56 -16.30
N GLY A 930 14.68 16.21 -16.78
CA GLY A 930 15.91 17.01 -16.58
C GLY A 930 16.41 17.80 -17.78
N GLN A 931 17.46 18.59 -17.53
CA GLN A 931 18.23 19.25 -18.58
C GLN A 931 19.14 18.23 -19.26
N LYS A 932 18.98 18.07 -20.59
CA LYS A 932 19.79 17.15 -21.41
C LYS A 932 21.07 17.85 -21.87
N SER A 933 22.21 17.16 -21.76
CA SER A 933 23.49 17.60 -22.32
C SER A 933 24.23 16.43 -22.94
N GLY A 934 24.16 16.30 -24.27
CA GLY A 934 24.74 15.16 -24.99
C GLY A 934 24.12 13.82 -24.56
N SER A 935 24.96 12.89 -24.05
CA SER A 935 24.56 11.58 -23.53
C SER A 935 24.23 11.57 -22.02
N SER A 936 24.02 12.74 -21.42
CA SER A 936 23.65 12.84 -20.00
C SER A 936 22.37 13.65 -19.75
N LEU A 937 21.75 13.37 -18.61
CA LEU A 937 20.62 14.10 -18.04
C LEU A 937 21.00 14.58 -16.64
N GLU A 938 20.73 15.84 -16.34
CA GLU A 938 20.89 16.39 -14.99
C GLU A 938 19.57 16.94 -14.46
N ILE A 939 19.24 16.55 -13.24
CA ILE A 939 18.08 17.01 -12.49
C ILE A 939 18.57 17.62 -11.18
N VAL A 940 18.18 18.87 -10.94
CA VAL A 940 18.44 19.59 -9.69
C VAL A 940 17.13 19.71 -8.93
N SER A 941 17.13 19.26 -7.69
CA SER A 941 15.96 19.21 -6.81
C SER A 941 16.38 19.38 -5.34
N ASP A 942 15.46 19.07 -4.44
CA ASP A 942 15.66 19.01 -3.00
C ASP A 942 15.02 17.73 -2.41
N LEU A 943 15.29 17.45 -1.15
CA LEU A 943 14.65 16.40 -0.36
C LEU A 943 13.70 17.01 0.68
N SER A 944 12.86 17.96 0.27
CA SER A 944 11.75 18.45 1.09
C SER A 944 10.64 17.41 1.28
N SER A 945 10.50 16.49 0.34
CA SER A 945 9.49 15.41 0.27
C SER A 945 10.10 14.22 -0.47
N ASP A 946 9.41 13.08 -0.48
CA ASP A 946 9.78 11.95 -1.35
C ASP A 946 9.81 12.40 -2.82
N LYS A 947 10.86 12.04 -3.55
CA LYS A 947 11.03 12.39 -4.96
C LYS A 947 11.00 11.16 -5.83
N SER A 948 10.36 11.27 -6.99
CA SER A 948 10.37 10.24 -8.03
C SER A 948 10.78 10.91 -9.32
N PHE A 949 11.91 10.51 -9.87
CA PHE A 949 12.39 10.99 -11.17
C PHE A 949 12.27 9.90 -12.22
N PHE A 950 12.08 10.25 -13.49
CA PHE A 950 12.05 9.25 -14.57
C PHE A 950 12.86 9.64 -15.81
N VAL A 951 13.33 8.61 -16.51
CA VAL A 951 14.03 8.70 -17.79
C VAL A 951 13.52 7.61 -18.73
N ASN A 952 13.10 8.01 -19.94
CA ASN A 952 12.74 7.09 -21.01
C ASN A 952 13.95 6.86 -21.92
N LEU A 953 14.41 5.62 -21.98
CA LEU A 953 15.56 5.18 -22.76
C LEU A 953 15.10 4.38 -23.97
N THR A 954 15.79 4.53 -25.09
CA THR A 954 15.59 3.72 -26.31
C THR A 954 16.91 3.13 -26.76
N SER A 955 16.92 1.84 -27.10
CA SER A 955 18.05 1.21 -27.81
C SER A 955 17.98 1.57 -29.29
N ASN A 956 19.12 1.86 -29.91
CA ASN A 956 19.19 1.86 -31.37
C ASN A 956 19.06 0.44 -31.92
#